data_AF-A0A813THB2-F1
#
_entry.id   AF-A0A813THB2-F1
#
_cell.length_a   1.000
_cell.length_b   1.000
_cell.length_c   1.000
_cell.angle_alpha   90.00
_cell.angle_beta   90.00
_cell.angle_gamma   90.00
#
_symmetry.space_group_name_H-M   'P 1'
#
loop_
_entity.id
_entity.type
_entity.pdbx_description
1 polymer ?
#
loop_
_entity_poly.entity_id
_entity_poly.type
_entity_poly.pdbx_seq_one_letter_code
_entity_poly.pdbx_strand_id
1 'polypeptide(L)'
;MRYRLLGFLYLFLLFTSSFAERTRVNDDEDDKDVDDEKDLNQNSQRQQEPPVNKVRSQSRVSSNNNDDDQRDAVQRDPDQQRMGLSNRESQQNTKQRRPASPAMPLATSDECRADVTRYCAKGSKQPLSNLKVLQCIDELDNAVNLITKDCQHLIYSFKYNMTHDPRFDDAAERQCKKDIQLLDVCDEFVGKKGSGRLVSCLYDQLNNITEPSCRYFISQMQVVVFNDWRLSEYFADACISDIRKLDCGRLDDDDQAIPHEQGAVIACLSQNYGQLNGGCRKEIFRLTEMQSNDYHLDRALFAACREDRERLCSQVPSGNGRVYRCLYEQKLNTMMSPACRKEVHRRQSLVVANVKVDVPLIRACNSEMREHKCSVDPDDNDQRSSLIKLLLCLEDTMKKGNHIQDDCRREMLVHRRMLMSDYALSPEIVSQCKKEMIDHCPSLLQQGASGSVDQRGGRMIHCLLSAARKEKNFNSQCLVVLKSLIRAVDPGNDIRSDPFLETACRPVIDTLCPRIKPGDSNVIMCLLDNLKNNRMTEECENTLMEVAYFMARDWRLTPKLLRSCRTNLVSLCQLPTNWSMSTDLSDVQVGMYLGCLYQQRQQACRKHDCRTELKRLMHIRSQAIGLMPEIEDNCMEDLATCKNPGIKGEEMRCLQKKYNKLEEKCKAAVRNFTQMTMTDPTLDFLLMKACEPMIQLFCANIEGGNENDLIRCLIRHKNEQKMDFHCKAGIDHHQITSMKDEAFLSKQFRSRCSNEVNDHCKTKQTKATVIQCLADLMLADVLKNQNRINEACRDELKFELLQRSESINFDPILAKICHKDIKRFCSDRTPGNAEVLDCLKDRRNDVSPQCYTKLQRREKLDVILPENDYSLMSKCDSVIQKSCANEKKQNILACLRRHANQDSMPVVCRRILYHRLMILNSDARFNKGLINSCQTDISKYCSDVVVDDDDDDKDSDDDATMKKDDDDDGKDDDANVSDGGDTRDRDMGGRVIQCLRSKYADSAVTLDSQCVTELIDVIQTSKLDIKLDLKLYKSCKQELTNECTGIDQEDCLKLLYQKGKLQDDECREQVKRIIREGQADIHVDRALAFACQTDVLKYCNDIPIGSGKQLQCLLDMSNTVTIQCRNMLKQRQQLWGHIPNVDGVVSLTKEIRKSNNSIYLISVILLILCVMFMAGCICRPYVQYNRVRKYK
;
A
#
# COMPACT_ATOMS: atom_id res chain seq x y z
N MET A 1 37.75 -58.16 89.44
CA MET A 1 36.61 -57.52 88.76
C MET A 1 35.82 -56.60 89.71
N ARG A 2 36.35 -55.43 90.09
CA ARG A 2 35.58 -54.37 90.79
C ARG A 2 36.00 -52.91 90.45
N TYR A 3 36.96 -52.68 89.55
CA TYR A 3 37.36 -51.31 89.12
C TYR A 3 37.09 -50.96 87.65
N ARG A 4 36.43 -51.83 86.86
CA ARG A 4 36.04 -51.52 85.46
C ARG A 4 34.57 -51.13 85.28
N LEU A 5 33.77 -51.09 86.36
CA LEU A 5 32.33 -50.75 86.32
C LEU A 5 32.03 -49.30 86.71
N LEU A 6 32.97 -48.57 87.32
CA LEU A 6 32.76 -47.18 87.76
C LEU A 6 33.13 -46.12 86.71
N GLY A 7 33.93 -46.45 85.69
CA GLY A 7 34.28 -45.51 84.61
C GLY A 7 33.19 -45.31 83.56
N PHE A 8 32.33 -46.32 83.34
CA PHE A 8 31.28 -46.26 82.31
C PHE A 8 30.02 -45.50 82.77
N LEU A 9 29.82 -45.33 84.08
CA LEU A 9 28.67 -44.61 84.64
C LEU A 9 28.86 -43.07 84.68
N TYR A 10 30.10 -42.57 84.63
CA TYR A 10 30.37 -41.13 84.74
C TYR A 10 30.27 -40.38 83.40
N LEU A 11 30.50 -41.07 82.28
CA LEU A 11 30.40 -40.47 80.93
C LEU A 11 28.96 -40.36 80.41
N PHE A 12 28.03 -41.13 80.98
CA PHE A 12 26.63 -41.15 80.55
C PHE A 12 25.78 -40.02 81.18
N LEU A 13 26.26 -39.39 82.26
CA LEU A 13 25.52 -38.35 83.00
C LEU A 13 25.78 -36.91 82.53
N LEU A 14 26.75 -36.67 81.63
CA LEU A 14 27.06 -35.30 81.14
C LEU A 14 26.32 -34.89 79.87
N PHE A 15 25.57 -35.80 79.23
CA PHE A 15 24.97 -35.53 77.91
C PHE A 15 23.46 -35.25 77.92
N THR A 16 22.80 -35.17 79.09
CA THR A 16 21.31 -35.09 79.16
C THR A 16 20.74 -33.89 79.92
N SER A 17 21.41 -32.73 79.99
CA SER A 17 20.81 -31.52 80.57
C SER A 17 21.02 -30.27 79.70
N SER A 18 19.94 -29.87 79.02
CA SER A 18 19.51 -28.50 78.62
C SER A 18 18.95 -28.51 77.17
N PHE A 19 17.70 -28.94 76.92
CA PHE A 19 16.42 -28.21 77.05
C PHE A 19 16.45 -26.85 76.29
N ALA A 20 15.71 -26.63 75.18
CA ALA A 20 14.25 -26.38 75.09
C ALA A 20 13.79 -25.38 76.19
N GLU A 21 13.24 -24.19 75.95
CA GLU A 21 12.06 -23.85 75.13
C GLU A 21 11.76 -22.33 75.26
N ARG A 22 10.90 -21.80 74.37
CA ARG A 22 9.91 -20.69 74.55
C ARG A 22 10.20 -19.21 74.24
N THR A 23 9.70 -18.81 73.06
CA THR A 23 8.58 -17.87 72.74
C THR A 23 8.47 -16.44 73.33
N ARG A 24 8.30 -15.52 72.36
CA ARG A 24 7.23 -14.48 72.19
C ARG A 24 7.31 -13.11 72.92
N VAL A 25 7.14 -12.07 72.07
CA VAL A 25 6.13 -10.98 72.11
C VAL A 25 6.56 -9.55 72.53
N ASN A 26 6.14 -8.61 71.67
CA ASN A 26 5.78 -7.18 71.80
C ASN A 26 6.78 -6.01 71.61
N ASP A 27 6.44 -5.23 70.58
CA ASP A 27 6.02 -3.81 70.56
C ASP A 27 6.94 -2.68 71.06
N ASP A 28 7.16 -1.77 70.10
CA ASP A 28 7.00 -0.31 70.13
C ASP A 28 7.88 0.62 71.00
N GLU A 29 7.94 1.84 70.44
CA GLU A 29 8.26 3.15 71.02
C GLU A 29 9.69 3.70 70.90
N ASP A 30 9.76 4.71 70.02
CA ASP A 30 10.06 6.11 70.34
C ASP A 30 11.47 6.69 70.16
N ASP A 31 11.49 7.70 69.28
CA ASP A 31 12.00 9.06 69.46
C ASP A 31 13.39 9.24 70.14
N LYS A 32 14.29 9.92 69.40
CA LYS A 32 14.54 11.36 69.62
C LYS A 32 15.62 11.92 68.71
N ASP A 33 15.24 13.08 68.18
CA ASP A 33 16.02 14.22 67.74
C ASP A 33 17.33 14.48 68.50
N VAL A 34 18.28 15.12 67.80
CA VAL A 34 18.79 16.49 68.06
C VAL A 34 20.14 16.62 67.36
N ASP A 35 20.17 17.52 66.36
CA ASP A 35 21.11 18.64 66.15
C ASP A 35 22.60 18.46 66.54
N ASP A 36 23.60 18.96 65.82
CA ASP A 36 23.70 20.33 65.33
C ASP A 36 24.96 20.55 64.45
N GLU A 37 24.89 21.63 63.66
CA GLU A 37 25.98 22.56 63.30
C GLU A 37 27.05 22.27 62.20
N LYS A 38 26.92 23.13 61.16
CA LYS A 38 27.93 24.09 60.64
C LYS A 38 28.99 23.56 59.64
N ASP A 39 29.39 24.28 58.60
CA ASP A 39 29.16 25.66 58.16
C ASP A 39 29.74 25.84 56.74
N LEU A 40 29.47 27.03 56.18
CA LEU A 40 30.21 27.77 55.14
C LEU A 40 29.76 27.67 53.66
N ASN A 41 28.98 28.70 53.30
CA ASN A 41 29.28 29.76 52.32
C ASN A 41 29.52 29.35 50.84
N GLN A 42 29.02 30.06 49.82
CA GLN A 42 28.58 31.45 49.75
C GLN A 42 27.88 31.69 48.40
N ASN A 43 26.86 32.57 48.41
CA ASN A 43 26.52 33.65 47.46
C ASN A 43 26.47 33.33 45.94
N SER A 44 25.51 33.84 45.15
CA SER A 44 24.72 35.06 45.25
C SER A 44 23.58 34.96 44.23
N GLN A 45 22.32 35.24 44.62
CA GLN A 45 21.57 36.49 44.31
C GLN A 45 21.12 36.60 42.83
N ARG A 46 19.86 36.89 42.48
CA ARG A 46 18.89 37.85 43.05
C ARG A 46 17.50 37.66 42.38
N GLN A 47 16.40 37.58 43.14
CA GLN A 47 15.36 38.64 43.35
C GLN A 47 14.39 38.89 42.18
N GLN A 48 13.12 39.29 42.33
CA GLN A 48 12.04 39.24 43.33
C GLN A 48 10.86 40.02 42.66
N GLU A 49 9.63 39.74 43.06
CA GLU A 49 8.33 40.40 42.72
C GLU A 49 8.25 41.90 43.16
N PRO A 50 7.08 42.58 43.32
CA PRO A 50 5.88 42.92 42.51
C PRO A 50 5.64 44.48 42.59
N PRO A 51 4.45 45.09 42.91
CA PRO A 51 3.06 45.09 42.39
C PRO A 51 2.58 46.51 41.91
N VAL A 52 1.29 46.70 41.57
CA VAL A 52 0.35 47.77 42.08
C VAL A 52 -0.76 48.20 41.07
N ASN A 53 -2.00 47.90 41.47
CA ASN A 53 -3.31 48.59 41.38
C ASN A 53 -3.56 49.84 40.50
N LYS A 54 -4.73 49.87 39.81
CA LYS A 54 -6.00 50.56 40.21
C LYS A 54 -7.00 50.55 39.03
N VAL A 55 -8.19 49.93 39.15
CA VAL A 55 -9.49 50.53 39.58
C VAL A 55 -10.03 51.61 38.62
N ARG A 56 -11.19 51.40 37.95
CA ARG A 56 -12.54 51.85 38.40
C ARG A 56 -13.68 51.63 37.37
N SER A 57 -14.82 51.16 37.91
CA SER A 57 -16.26 51.42 37.60
C SER A 57 -16.85 51.12 36.21
N GLN A 58 -17.85 50.23 36.07
CA GLN A 58 -19.29 50.36 36.47
C GLN A 58 -19.99 51.55 35.79
N SER A 59 -21.22 51.56 35.28
CA SER A 59 -22.37 50.63 35.20
C SER A 59 -23.56 51.44 34.63
N ARG A 60 -24.56 50.77 34.02
CA ARG A 60 -26.01 51.15 33.94
C ARG A 60 -26.39 52.37 33.06
N VAL A 61 -27.59 52.56 32.50
CA VAL A 61 -28.87 51.83 32.38
C VAL A 61 -29.72 52.53 31.30
N SER A 62 -30.63 51.76 30.71
CA SER A 62 -31.86 52.04 29.94
C SER A 62 -32.49 53.44 30.02
N SER A 63 -33.17 53.87 28.95
CA SER A 63 -34.66 53.84 28.86
C SER A 63 -35.23 54.63 27.66
N ASN A 64 -36.18 53.97 26.99
CA ASN A 64 -37.52 54.45 26.58
C ASN A 64 -37.79 55.18 25.25
N ASN A 65 -38.74 54.54 24.54
CA ASN A 65 -39.97 55.05 23.92
C ASN A 65 -39.83 55.82 22.59
N ASN A 66 -40.70 55.69 21.60
CA ASN A 66 -41.82 54.81 21.27
C ASN A 66 -42.34 55.26 19.87
N ASP A 67 -43.29 54.50 19.34
CA ASP A 67 -44.33 54.87 18.35
C ASP A 67 -44.06 54.61 16.86
N ASP A 68 -44.67 53.49 16.43
CA ASP A 68 -45.75 53.38 15.42
C ASP A 68 -45.44 53.69 13.93
N ASP A 69 -45.92 52.94 12.93
CA ASP A 69 -46.99 51.96 12.90
C ASP A 69 -46.91 51.07 11.61
N GLN A 70 -47.40 49.83 11.74
CA GLN A 70 -48.18 49.04 10.76
C GLN A 70 -47.67 48.69 9.34
N ARG A 71 -47.96 47.50 8.75
CA ARG A 71 -48.44 46.17 9.18
C ARG A 71 -48.38 45.25 7.94
N ASP A 72 -47.92 44.02 8.15
CA ASP A 72 -48.47 42.71 7.71
C ASP A 72 -48.83 42.34 6.24
N ALA A 73 -48.23 41.21 5.84
CA ALA A 73 -48.86 39.93 5.44
C ALA A 73 -49.13 39.56 3.95
N VAL A 74 -48.36 38.56 3.48
CA VAL A 74 -48.77 37.16 3.16
C VAL A 74 -49.88 36.89 2.10
N GLN A 75 -49.43 36.17 1.05
CA GLN A 75 -50.07 35.09 0.26
C GLN A 75 -51.14 35.33 -0.84
N ARG A 76 -50.92 34.50 -1.90
CA ARG A 76 -51.84 33.71 -2.75
C ARG A 76 -52.17 34.19 -4.18
N ASP A 77 -51.84 33.31 -5.14
CA ASP A 77 -52.44 33.04 -6.47
C ASP A 77 -53.98 33.14 -6.51
N PRO A 78 -54.70 33.23 -7.66
CA PRO A 78 -54.45 32.47 -8.92
C PRO A 78 -54.92 33.10 -10.28
N ASP A 79 -54.58 32.37 -11.37
CA ASP A 79 -55.29 32.09 -12.64
C ASP A 79 -56.25 33.07 -13.38
N GLN A 80 -56.08 33.02 -14.71
CA GLN A 80 -57.11 32.88 -15.79
C GLN A 80 -57.64 34.08 -16.62
N GLN A 81 -57.65 33.80 -17.94
CA GLN A 81 -58.67 34.12 -18.98
C GLN A 81 -58.55 35.37 -19.90
N ARG A 82 -58.08 35.08 -21.13
CA ARG A 82 -58.80 35.05 -22.45
C ARG A 82 -59.74 36.19 -22.90
N MET A 83 -59.57 36.50 -24.21
CA MET A 83 -60.48 37.11 -25.21
C MET A 83 -60.73 38.63 -25.12
N GLY A 84 -60.78 39.42 -26.20
CA GLY A 84 -60.70 39.18 -27.63
C GLY A 84 -61.09 40.44 -28.43
N LEU A 85 -61.05 40.30 -29.76
CA LEU A 85 -61.83 41.01 -30.80
C LEU A 85 -61.52 42.50 -31.07
N SER A 86 -60.94 42.81 -32.24
CA SER A 86 -61.58 43.09 -33.55
C SER A 86 -61.79 44.60 -33.73
N ASN A 87 -61.27 45.21 -34.80
CA ASN A 87 -61.97 45.64 -36.02
C ASN A 87 -61.19 46.90 -36.52
N ARG A 88 -61.13 47.34 -37.78
CA ARG A 88 -61.89 47.10 -39.01
C ARG A 88 -61.15 47.81 -40.17
N GLU A 89 -61.30 47.26 -41.38
CA GLU A 89 -61.57 47.91 -42.68
C GLU A 89 -60.81 49.21 -43.04
N SER A 90 -60.19 49.35 -44.21
CA SER A 90 -60.92 49.45 -45.48
C SER A 90 -59.98 49.44 -46.70
N GLN A 91 -60.50 48.86 -47.78
CA GLN A 91 -59.94 48.76 -49.14
C GLN A 91 -59.97 50.11 -49.89
N GLN A 92 -59.07 50.33 -50.86
CA GLN A 92 -59.44 50.43 -52.29
C GLN A 92 -58.25 50.65 -53.24
N ASN A 93 -58.38 49.99 -54.40
CA ASN A 93 -57.51 49.94 -55.57
C ASN A 93 -57.28 51.30 -56.26
N THR A 94 -56.08 51.50 -56.82
CA THR A 94 -55.90 52.07 -58.18
C THR A 94 -54.58 51.60 -58.80
N LYS A 95 -54.65 51.07 -60.03
CA LYS A 95 -53.50 50.80 -60.89
C LYS A 95 -52.89 52.12 -61.36
N GLN A 96 -51.60 52.35 -61.05
CA GLN A 96 -50.77 53.32 -61.77
C GLN A 96 -49.41 52.70 -62.12
N ARG A 97 -48.97 52.94 -63.36
CA ARG A 97 -47.68 52.54 -63.92
C ARG A 97 -46.54 53.00 -63.00
N ARG A 98 -45.63 52.10 -62.63
CA ARG A 98 -44.41 52.43 -61.89
C ARG A 98 -43.48 53.32 -62.75
N PRO A 99 -43.00 54.47 -62.26
CA PRO A 99 -41.89 55.17 -62.87
C PRO A 99 -40.57 54.44 -62.58
N ALA A 100 -39.66 54.43 -63.55
CA ALA A 100 -38.28 53.98 -63.36
C ALA A 100 -37.55 54.96 -62.43
N SER A 101 -37.06 54.48 -61.29
CA SER A 101 -36.12 55.24 -60.47
C SER A 101 -34.77 55.32 -61.20
N PRO A 102 -34.15 56.51 -61.34
CA PRO A 102 -32.81 56.62 -61.90
C PRO A 102 -31.80 56.08 -60.88
N ALA A 103 -30.93 55.15 -61.31
CA ALA A 103 -29.80 54.69 -60.51
C ALA A 103 -28.87 55.88 -60.24
N MET A 104 -28.77 56.30 -58.97
CA MET A 104 -27.94 57.43 -58.56
C MET A 104 -26.45 57.11 -58.85
N PRO A 105 -25.68 57.97 -59.56
CA PRO A 105 -24.29 57.69 -59.84
C PRO A 105 -23.39 58.03 -58.63
N LEU A 106 -22.69 57.03 -58.08
CA LEU A 106 -21.81 57.16 -56.90
C LEU A 106 -20.66 58.15 -57.13
N ALA A 107 -20.18 58.28 -58.37
CA ALA A 107 -19.12 59.23 -58.72
C ALA A 107 -19.59 60.69 -58.69
N THR A 108 -20.90 60.95 -58.70
CA THR A 108 -21.47 62.30 -58.82
C THR A 108 -22.39 62.67 -57.67
N SER A 109 -22.64 61.79 -56.69
CA SER A 109 -23.47 62.11 -55.52
C SER A 109 -22.77 63.11 -54.59
N ASP A 110 -23.51 63.98 -53.93
CA ASP A 110 -22.91 65.06 -53.12
C ASP A 110 -22.12 64.49 -51.94
N GLU A 111 -22.50 63.31 -51.46
CA GLU A 111 -21.88 62.60 -50.35
C GLU A 111 -20.56 61.90 -50.76
N CYS A 112 -20.46 61.33 -51.97
CA CYS A 112 -19.26 60.56 -52.39
C CYS A 112 -18.38 61.25 -53.44
N ARG A 113 -18.83 62.31 -54.11
CA ARG A 113 -18.12 62.93 -55.24
C ARG A 113 -16.70 63.36 -54.89
N ALA A 114 -16.50 63.96 -53.71
CA ALA A 114 -15.19 64.44 -53.27
C ALA A 114 -14.19 63.28 -53.06
N ASP A 115 -14.65 62.20 -52.42
CA ASP A 115 -13.82 61.04 -52.09
C ASP A 115 -13.50 60.20 -53.33
N VAL A 116 -14.50 59.96 -54.19
CA VAL A 116 -14.32 59.20 -55.45
C VAL A 116 -13.37 59.93 -56.40
N THR A 117 -13.47 61.26 -56.47
CA THR A 117 -12.57 62.06 -57.32
C THR A 117 -11.13 62.02 -56.80
N ARG A 118 -10.95 62.04 -55.47
CA ARG A 118 -9.64 62.07 -54.82
C ARG A 118 -8.88 60.75 -54.91
N TYR A 119 -9.56 59.63 -54.71
CA TYR A 119 -8.92 58.32 -54.60
C TYR A 119 -9.06 57.44 -55.83
N CYS A 120 -10.19 57.53 -56.55
CA CYS A 120 -10.50 56.61 -57.65
C CYS A 120 -10.40 57.22 -59.04
N ALA A 121 -10.66 58.52 -59.20
CA ALA A 121 -10.67 59.18 -60.52
C ALA A 121 -9.35 59.85 -60.92
N LYS A 122 -8.19 59.42 -60.39
CA LYS A 122 -6.87 59.99 -60.75
C LYS A 122 -6.57 59.78 -62.24
N GLY A 123 -6.83 60.82 -63.05
CA GLY A 123 -6.54 60.85 -64.49
C GLY A 123 -7.73 60.56 -65.43
N SER A 124 -8.94 60.31 -64.92
CA SER A 124 -10.13 60.11 -65.78
C SER A 124 -10.88 61.42 -66.02
N LYS A 125 -11.09 61.82 -67.28
CA LYS A 125 -11.92 62.98 -67.66
C LYS A 125 -13.42 62.70 -67.62
N GLN A 126 -13.83 61.43 -67.44
CA GLN A 126 -15.23 61.02 -67.35
C GLN A 126 -15.55 60.43 -65.96
N PRO A 127 -16.76 60.66 -65.43
CA PRO A 127 -17.19 60.07 -64.16
C PRO A 127 -17.15 58.54 -64.28
N LEU A 128 -16.50 57.90 -63.31
CA LEU A 128 -16.42 56.43 -63.23
C LEU A 128 -17.83 55.84 -63.12
N SER A 129 -18.07 54.70 -63.77
CA SER A 129 -19.30 53.95 -63.55
C SER A 129 -19.35 53.48 -62.09
N ASN A 130 -20.55 53.34 -61.52
CA ASN A 130 -20.72 52.85 -60.14
C ASN A 130 -19.94 51.56 -59.89
N LEU A 131 -19.87 50.69 -60.90
CA LEU A 131 -19.07 49.47 -60.89
C LEU A 131 -17.57 49.70 -60.65
N LYS A 132 -16.97 50.62 -61.41
CA LYS A 132 -15.55 50.96 -61.33
C LYS A 132 -15.21 51.74 -60.06
N VAL A 133 -16.17 52.52 -59.55
CA VAL A 133 -16.05 53.20 -58.25
C VAL A 133 -15.97 52.16 -57.13
N LEU A 134 -16.88 51.18 -57.11
CA LEU A 134 -16.89 50.13 -56.10
C LEU A 134 -15.61 49.26 -56.15
N GLN A 135 -15.19 48.85 -57.36
CA GLN A 135 -13.94 48.09 -57.55
C GLN A 135 -12.72 48.85 -57.03
N CYS A 136 -12.59 50.13 -57.39
CA CYS A 136 -11.49 50.95 -56.91
C CYS A 136 -11.50 51.09 -55.37
N ILE A 137 -12.67 51.35 -54.78
CA ILE A 137 -12.78 51.51 -53.32
C ILE A 137 -12.40 50.20 -52.59
N ASP A 138 -12.78 49.06 -53.15
CA ASP A 138 -12.43 47.74 -52.59
C ASP A 138 -10.94 47.37 -52.77
N GLU A 139 -10.24 47.98 -53.75
CA GLU A 139 -8.79 47.82 -54.02
C GLU A 139 -7.89 48.79 -53.21
N LEU A 140 -8.44 49.83 -52.58
CA LEU A 140 -7.68 50.79 -51.77
C LEU A 140 -7.35 50.18 -50.39
N ASP A 141 -6.07 49.91 -50.13
CA ASP A 141 -5.60 49.53 -48.80
C ASP A 141 -5.94 50.62 -47.77
N ASN A 142 -6.72 50.28 -46.74
CA ASN A 142 -7.26 51.17 -45.70
C ASN A 142 -8.29 52.22 -46.18
N ALA A 143 -9.15 51.89 -47.15
CA ALA A 143 -10.19 52.79 -47.69
C ALA A 143 -11.13 53.45 -46.64
N VAL A 144 -11.41 52.79 -45.52
CA VAL A 144 -12.38 53.27 -44.50
C VAL A 144 -11.87 54.44 -43.68
N ASN A 145 -10.56 54.66 -43.57
CA ASN A 145 -10.04 55.86 -42.92
C ASN A 145 -9.88 57.04 -43.89
N LEU A 146 -10.05 56.79 -45.19
CA LEU A 146 -9.77 57.76 -46.27
C LEU A 146 -11.04 58.43 -46.82
N ILE A 147 -12.19 57.75 -46.74
CA ILE A 147 -13.49 58.16 -47.27
C ILE A 147 -14.38 58.69 -46.13
N THR A 148 -15.21 59.69 -46.39
CA THR A 148 -16.12 60.29 -45.40
C THR A 148 -17.23 59.35 -44.93
N LYS A 149 -17.69 59.51 -43.68
CA LYS A 149 -18.78 58.71 -43.07
C LYS A 149 -20.08 58.75 -43.89
N ASP A 150 -20.39 59.90 -44.48
CA ASP A 150 -21.58 60.06 -45.34
C ASP A 150 -21.45 59.28 -46.66
N CYS A 151 -20.26 59.26 -47.26
CA CYS A 151 -19.99 58.44 -48.45
C CYS A 151 -20.02 56.94 -48.13
N GLN A 152 -19.49 56.52 -46.98
CA GLN A 152 -19.53 55.12 -46.53
C GLN A 152 -20.96 54.62 -46.38
N HIS A 153 -21.82 55.41 -45.72
CA HIS A 153 -23.24 55.10 -45.57
C HIS A 153 -23.99 55.04 -46.93
N LEU A 154 -23.66 55.94 -47.86
CA LEU A 154 -24.24 55.93 -49.21
C LEU A 154 -23.78 54.69 -50.00
N ILE A 155 -22.52 54.27 -49.88
CA ILE A 155 -22.01 53.05 -50.49
C ILE A 155 -22.70 51.81 -49.91
N TYR A 156 -22.88 51.75 -48.58
CA TYR A 156 -23.59 50.67 -47.91
C TYR A 156 -25.04 50.55 -48.41
N SER A 157 -25.78 51.66 -48.41
CA SER A 157 -27.17 51.69 -48.89
C SER A 157 -27.28 51.41 -50.39
N PHE A 158 -26.32 51.85 -51.21
CA PHE A 158 -26.25 51.53 -52.62
C PHE A 158 -26.00 50.04 -52.85
N LYS A 159 -25.04 49.43 -52.15
CA LYS A 159 -24.75 47.98 -52.20
C LYS A 159 -25.99 47.16 -51.76
N TYR A 160 -26.67 47.57 -50.69
CA TYR A 160 -27.90 46.93 -50.20
C TYR A 160 -29.08 47.02 -51.18
N ASN A 161 -29.31 48.18 -51.82
CA ASN A 161 -30.38 48.35 -52.79
C ASN A 161 -30.09 47.62 -54.11
N MET A 162 -28.82 47.43 -54.44
CA MET A 162 -28.38 46.68 -55.63
C MET A 162 -28.60 45.16 -55.49
N THR A 163 -28.49 44.59 -54.29
CA THR A 163 -28.78 43.16 -54.03
C THR A 163 -30.27 42.82 -54.09
N HIS A 164 -31.14 43.82 -53.94
CA HIS A 164 -32.60 43.69 -54.01
C HIS A 164 -33.18 44.15 -55.36
N ASP A 165 -32.31 44.46 -56.34
CA ASP A 165 -32.74 44.92 -57.64
C ASP A 165 -33.12 43.72 -58.54
N PRO A 166 -34.39 43.65 -58.99
CA PRO A 166 -34.90 42.52 -59.78
C PRO A 166 -34.16 42.30 -61.11
N ARG A 167 -33.41 43.30 -61.60
CA ARG A 167 -32.61 43.18 -62.83
C ARG A 167 -31.45 42.19 -62.70
N PHE A 168 -30.95 41.95 -61.49
CA PHE A 168 -29.86 41.00 -61.24
C PHE A 168 -30.37 39.56 -61.22
N ASP A 169 -31.51 39.31 -60.60
CA ASP A 169 -32.19 38.01 -60.68
C ASP A 169 -32.52 37.66 -62.14
N ASP A 170 -33.03 38.63 -62.92
CA ASP A 170 -33.28 38.46 -64.36
C ASP A 170 -31.99 38.18 -65.18
N ALA A 171 -30.84 38.69 -64.74
CA ALA A 171 -29.56 38.44 -65.39
C ALA A 171 -28.98 37.07 -65.01
N ALA A 172 -29.20 36.63 -63.77
CA ALA A 172 -28.82 35.31 -63.26
C ALA A 172 -29.66 34.21 -63.92
N GLU A 173 -30.98 34.36 -63.99
CA GLU A 173 -31.87 33.42 -64.68
C GLU A 173 -31.49 33.24 -66.16
N ARG A 174 -31.03 34.32 -66.82
CA ARG A 174 -30.57 34.26 -68.21
C ARG A 174 -29.23 33.57 -68.38
N GLN A 175 -28.26 33.83 -67.49
CA GLN A 175 -26.89 33.35 -67.62
C GLN A 175 -26.66 31.96 -67.00
N CYS A 176 -27.49 31.57 -66.03
CA CYS A 176 -27.41 30.32 -65.27
C CYS A 176 -28.55 29.35 -65.54
N LYS A 177 -29.33 29.56 -66.62
CA LYS A 177 -30.54 28.80 -66.93
C LYS A 177 -30.37 27.28 -66.89
N LYS A 178 -29.26 26.75 -67.42
CA LYS A 178 -29.00 25.30 -67.46
C LYS A 178 -28.61 24.76 -66.09
N ASP A 179 -27.78 25.49 -65.34
CA ASP A 179 -27.33 25.05 -64.01
C ASP A 179 -28.46 25.13 -62.98
N ILE A 180 -29.36 26.12 -63.08
CA ILE A 180 -30.56 26.21 -62.24
C ILE A 180 -31.45 24.95 -62.41
N GLN A 181 -31.61 24.46 -63.64
CA GLN A 181 -32.38 23.25 -63.93
C GLN A 181 -31.73 21.95 -63.45
N LEU A 182 -30.42 21.98 -63.18
CA LEU A 182 -29.64 20.85 -62.62
C LEU A 182 -29.59 20.89 -61.08
N LEU A 183 -29.86 22.06 -60.49
CA LEU A 183 -29.75 22.32 -59.05
C LEU A 183 -31.15 22.52 -58.46
N ASP A 184 -31.84 21.42 -58.13
CA ASP A 184 -33.20 21.43 -57.54
C ASP A 184 -33.33 22.35 -56.31
N VAL A 185 -32.23 22.56 -55.58
CA VAL A 185 -32.15 23.42 -54.39
C VAL A 185 -32.38 24.90 -54.70
N CYS A 186 -32.06 25.35 -55.93
CA CYS A 186 -32.15 26.76 -56.32
C CYS A 186 -33.39 27.10 -57.13
N ASP A 187 -34.16 26.10 -57.58
CA ASP A 187 -35.36 26.29 -58.40
C ASP A 187 -36.48 27.00 -57.64
N GLU A 188 -36.54 26.83 -56.30
CA GLU A 188 -37.51 27.49 -55.41
C GLU A 188 -37.41 29.04 -55.42
N PHE A 189 -36.31 29.59 -55.92
CA PHE A 189 -36.04 31.02 -55.95
C PHE A 189 -36.23 31.65 -57.34
N VAL A 190 -36.49 30.83 -58.36
CA VAL A 190 -36.78 31.28 -59.73
C VAL A 190 -38.12 32.02 -59.75
N GLY A 191 -38.14 33.24 -60.30
CA GLY A 191 -39.34 34.09 -60.35
C GLY A 191 -39.64 34.92 -59.09
N LYS A 192 -38.92 34.74 -57.97
CA LYS A 192 -39.01 35.60 -56.76
C LYS A 192 -38.10 36.84 -56.92
N LYS A 193 -38.48 37.72 -57.84
CA LYS A 193 -37.68 38.89 -58.26
C LYS A 193 -37.47 39.91 -57.15
N GLY A 194 -36.24 40.38 -56.99
CA GLY A 194 -35.83 41.41 -56.02
C GLY A 194 -35.48 40.86 -54.64
N SER A 195 -35.38 39.53 -54.49
CA SER A 195 -35.00 38.86 -53.24
C SER A 195 -33.49 38.63 -53.13
N GLY A 196 -32.74 38.64 -54.24
CA GLY A 196 -31.31 38.31 -54.25
C GLY A 196 -30.98 36.86 -53.85
N ARG A 197 -32.01 36.03 -53.57
CA ARG A 197 -31.88 34.65 -53.06
C ARG A 197 -31.43 33.67 -54.14
N LEU A 198 -31.79 33.92 -55.40
CA LEU A 198 -31.41 33.06 -56.53
C LEU A 198 -29.90 33.13 -56.79
N VAL A 199 -29.35 34.35 -56.84
CA VAL A 199 -27.90 34.57 -57.02
C VAL A 199 -27.12 34.00 -55.83
N SER A 200 -27.69 34.11 -54.64
CA SER A 200 -27.16 33.56 -53.39
C SER A 200 -27.06 32.03 -53.40
N CYS A 201 -28.14 31.34 -53.77
CA CYS A 201 -28.14 29.88 -53.91
C CYS A 201 -27.16 29.40 -55.00
N LEU A 202 -27.09 30.10 -56.13
CA LEU A 202 -26.16 29.74 -57.22
C LEU A 202 -24.70 29.87 -56.79
N TYR A 203 -24.36 30.85 -55.96
CA TYR A 203 -23.03 30.90 -55.38
C TYR A 203 -22.77 29.75 -54.40
N ASP A 204 -23.72 29.39 -53.53
CA ASP A 204 -23.56 28.25 -52.61
C ASP A 204 -23.25 26.95 -53.38
N GLN A 205 -23.71 26.86 -54.62
CA GLN A 205 -23.46 25.76 -55.55
C GLN A 205 -22.34 26.05 -56.57
N LEU A 206 -21.47 27.04 -56.36
CA LEU A 206 -20.44 27.46 -57.33
C LEU A 206 -19.51 26.32 -57.78
N ASN A 207 -19.24 25.36 -56.90
CA ASN A 207 -18.44 24.17 -57.21
C ASN A 207 -19.20 23.13 -58.05
N ASN A 208 -20.53 23.22 -58.08
CA ASN A 208 -21.44 22.32 -58.80
C ASN A 208 -21.99 22.97 -60.10
N ILE A 209 -21.66 24.24 -60.37
CA ILE A 209 -22.01 24.95 -61.61
C ILE A 209 -21.12 24.46 -62.75
N THR A 210 -21.75 24.04 -63.83
CA THR A 210 -21.09 23.48 -65.02
C THR A 210 -20.93 24.51 -66.14
N GLU A 211 -21.84 25.49 -66.28
CA GLU A 211 -21.78 26.46 -67.38
C GLU A 211 -20.73 27.57 -67.12
N PRO A 212 -19.77 27.79 -68.04
CA PRO A 212 -18.73 28.82 -67.87
C PRO A 212 -19.26 30.25 -67.84
N SER A 213 -20.36 30.54 -68.56
CA SER A 213 -21.00 31.86 -68.55
C SER A 213 -21.68 32.17 -67.23
N CYS A 214 -22.32 31.16 -66.63
CA CYS A 214 -22.90 31.28 -65.29
C CYS A 214 -21.77 31.48 -64.27
N ARG A 215 -20.73 30.65 -64.34
CA ARG A 215 -19.57 30.76 -63.44
C ARG A 215 -18.87 32.12 -63.57
N TYR A 216 -18.69 32.62 -64.79
CA TYR A 216 -18.13 33.95 -65.03
C TYR A 216 -19.04 35.04 -64.48
N PHE A 217 -20.35 34.99 -64.74
CA PHE A 217 -21.32 35.94 -64.21
C PHE A 217 -21.29 35.98 -62.68
N ILE A 218 -21.39 34.82 -62.01
CA ILE A 218 -21.34 34.72 -60.55
C ILE A 218 -19.98 35.21 -60.02
N SER A 219 -18.87 34.91 -60.71
CA SER A 219 -17.53 35.41 -60.35
C SER A 219 -17.34 36.92 -60.56
N GLN A 220 -18.03 37.52 -61.53
CA GLN A 220 -17.98 38.98 -61.74
C GLN A 220 -18.87 39.70 -60.73
N MET A 221 -20.03 39.12 -60.40
CA MET A 221 -20.85 39.60 -59.30
C MET A 221 -20.10 39.49 -57.97
N GLN A 222 -19.18 38.51 -57.83
CA GLN A 222 -18.22 38.37 -56.72
C GLN A 222 -17.34 39.58 -56.43
N VAL A 223 -16.99 40.36 -57.44
CA VAL A 223 -16.08 41.50 -57.26
C VAL A 223 -16.86 42.79 -57.03
N VAL A 224 -18.14 42.80 -57.36
CA VAL A 224 -18.93 44.03 -57.59
C VAL A 224 -19.98 44.25 -56.50
N VAL A 225 -20.66 43.18 -56.12
CA VAL A 225 -21.71 43.18 -55.12
C VAL A 225 -21.21 42.54 -53.82
N PHE A 226 -20.09 41.81 -53.88
CA PHE A 226 -19.82 40.68 -52.99
C PHE A 226 -18.52 40.89 -52.18
N ASN A 227 -18.46 41.97 -51.40
CA ASN A 227 -17.72 41.97 -50.14
C ASN A 227 -18.70 41.70 -48.98
N ASP A 228 -19.23 40.46 -48.94
CA ASP A 228 -20.25 39.85 -48.04
C ASP A 228 -21.75 39.88 -48.46
N TRP A 229 -22.12 39.20 -49.57
CA TRP A 229 -23.53 38.98 -49.96
C TRP A 229 -24.26 37.86 -49.21
N ARG A 230 -23.58 37.15 -48.30
CA ARG A 230 -24.27 36.23 -47.37
C ARG A 230 -25.23 36.98 -46.44
N LEU A 231 -25.15 38.31 -46.45
CA LEU A 231 -26.04 39.26 -45.80
C LEU A 231 -27.32 39.58 -46.60
N SER A 232 -27.57 38.97 -47.77
CA SER A 232 -28.50 39.52 -48.79
C SER A 232 -29.98 39.61 -48.39
N GLU A 233 -30.49 38.78 -47.47
CA GLU A 233 -31.84 38.91 -46.91
C GLU A 233 -31.99 38.10 -45.61
N TYR A 234 -31.61 36.81 -45.63
CA TYR A 234 -31.78 35.90 -44.49
C TYR A 234 -31.05 36.34 -43.21
N PHE A 235 -29.80 36.80 -43.33
CA PHE A 235 -29.05 37.32 -42.18
C PHE A 235 -29.63 38.65 -41.69
N ALA A 236 -29.94 39.57 -42.60
CA ALA A 236 -30.51 40.86 -42.22
C ALA A 236 -31.85 40.65 -41.48
N ASP A 237 -32.75 39.84 -42.02
CA ASP A 237 -34.04 39.52 -41.38
C ASP A 237 -33.88 38.83 -40.03
N ALA A 238 -32.95 37.87 -39.92
CA ALA A 238 -32.73 37.13 -38.69
C ALA A 238 -32.02 37.97 -37.61
N CYS A 239 -31.09 38.85 -38.00
CA CYS A 239 -30.22 39.58 -37.08
C CYS A 239 -30.56 41.06 -36.87
N ILE A 240 -31.47 41.67 -37.65
CA ILE A 240 -31.74 43.12 -37.55
C ILE A 240 -32.21 43.56 -36.15
N SER A 241 -32.97 42.71 -35.45
CA SER A 241 -33.37 42.96 -34.06
C SER A 241 -32.16 43.03 -33.13
N ASP A 242 -31.20 42.13 -33.33
CA ASP A 242 -30.04 41.96 -32.48
C ASP A 242 -28.97 43.01 -32.79
N ILE A 243 -28.81 43.37 -34.07
CA ILE A 243 -27.95 44.48 -34.52
C ILE A 243 -28.38 45.79 -33.89
N ARG A 244 -29.69 46.05 -33.82
CA ARG A 244 -30.24 47.25 -33.15
C ARG A 244 -30.15 47.16 -31.64
N LYS A 245 -30.40 45.98 -31.05
CA LYS A 245 -30.37 45.78 -29.59
C LYS A 245 -28.95 45.92 -29.02
N LEU A 246 -27.95 45.43 -29.73
CA LEU A 246 -26.55 45.42 -29.31
C LEU A 246 -25.75 46.60 -29.89
N ASP A 247 -26.42 47.51 -30.61
CA ASP A 247 -25.83 48.62 -31.35
C ASP A 247 -24.68 48.23 -32.29
N CYS A 248 -24.58 46.94 -32.68
CA CYS A 248 -23.51 46.43 -33.54
C CYS A 248 -23.49 47.04 -34.95
N GLY A 249 -24.52 47.81 -35.33
CA GLY A 249 -24.58 48.57 -36.58
C GLY A 249 -23.92 49.95 -36.52
N ARG A 250 -23.40 50.37 -35.36
CA ARG A 250 -22.66 51.64 -35.16
C ARG A 250 -21.39 51.31 -34.38
N LEU A 251 -20.21 51.57 -34.95
CA LEU A 251 -18.94 51.35 -34.25
C LEU A 251 -18.17 52.67 -34.20
N ASP A 252 -17.89 53.11 -32.97
CA ASP A 252 -17.32 54.42 -32.61
C ASP A 252 -15.84 54.63 -32.98
N ASP A 253 -15.40 55.89 -32.87
CA ASP A 253 -14.16 56.58 -33.28
C ASP A 253 -12.79 56.03 -32.75
N ASP A 254 -12.61 54.73 -32.51
CA ASP A 254 -11.29 54.21 -32.10
C ASP A 254 -10.41 53.86 -33.33
N ASP A 255 -9.17 54.36 -33.36
CA ASP A 255 -8.21 54.38 -34.50
C ASP A 255 -7.77 53.00 -35.05
N GLN A 256 -8.41 51.90 -34.64
CA GLN A 256 -8.14 50.52 -35.07
C GLN A 256 -9.28 49.90 -35.88
N ALA A 257 -10.06 50.72 -36.60
CA ALA A 257 -11.21 50.28 -37.38
C ALA A 257 -10.84 49.31 -38.53
N ILE A 258 -11.51 48.16 -38.55
CA ILE A 258 -11.46 47.16 -39.62
C ILE A 258 -11.95 47.83 -40.91
N PRO A 259 -11.25 47.71 -42.05
CA PRO A 259 -11.54 48.47 -43.28
C PRO A 259 -12.86 48.19 -44.00
N HIS A 260 -13.86 47.55 -43.38
CA HIS A 260 -15.20 47.31 -43.95
C HIS A 260 -16.26 47.28 -42.85
N GLU A 261 -17.26 48.16 -42.95
CA GLU A 261 -18.33 48.30 -41.94
C GLU A 261 -19.12 46.99 -41.71
N GLN A 262 -19.34 46.18 -42.75
CA GLN A 262 -20.13 44.94 -42.69
C GLN A 262 -19.44 43.80 -41.91
N GLY A 263 -18.14 43.60 -42.13
CA GLY A 263 -17.36 42.60 -41.38
C GLY A 263 -17.26 42.94 -39.89
N ALA A 264 -17.31 44.23 -39.56
CA ALA A 264 -17.30 44.72 -38.19
C ALA A 264 -18.64 44.45 -37.46
N VAL A 265 -19.78 44.56 -38.16
CA VAL A 265 -21.10 44.12 -37.62
C VAL A 265 -21.07 42.63 -37.26
N ILE A 266 -20.58 41.78 -38.18
CA ILE A 266 -20.46 40.33 -37.95
C ILE A 266 -19.52 40.04 -36.77
N ALA A 267 -18.37 40.73 -36.69
CA ALA A 267 -17.44 40.56 -35.58
C ALA A 267 -18.07 40.96 -34.23
N CYS A 268 -18.83 42.06 -34.19
CA CYS A 268 -19.57 42.50 -33.00
C CYS A 268 -20.64 41.49 -32.56
N LEU A 269 -21.48 41.03 -33.50
CA LEU A 269 -22.50 40.01 -33.23
C LEU A 269 -21.85 38.70 -32.77
N SER A 270 -20.75 38.29 -33.43
CA SER A 270 -19.98 37.09 -33.08
C SER A 270 -19.42 37.14 -31.66
N GLN A 271 -18.98 38.31 -31.19
CA GLN A 271 -18.49 38.47 -29.81
C GLN A 271 -19.62 38.35 -28.77
N ASN A 272 -20.86 38.61 -29.18
CA ASN A 272 -22.05 38.58 -28.33
C ASN A 272 -22.99 37.41 -28.65
N TYR A 273 -22.48 36.32 -29.25
CA TYR A 273 -23.29 35.21 -29.76
C TYR A 273 -24.27 34.60 -28.74
N GLY A 274 -23.94 34.63 -27.44
CA GLY A 274 -24.80 34.14 -26.35
C GLY A 274 -26.04 35.01 -26.10
N GLN A 275 -26.01 36.28 -26.48
CA GLN A 275 -27.12 37.24 -26.32
C GLN A 275 -27.99 37.39 -27.57
N LEU A 276 -27.59 36.74 -28.68
CA LEU A 276 -28.32 36.72 -29.94
C LEU A 276 -29.53 35.79 -29.85
N ASN A 277 -30.56 36.15 -30.62
CA ASN A 277 -31.71 35.30 -30.85
C ASN A 277 -31.31 34.02 -31.62
N GLY A 278 -32.10 32.96 -31.52
CA GLY A 278 -31.77 31.65 -32.13
C GLY A 278 -31.60 31.70 -33.66
N GLY A 279 -32.39 32.52 -34.35
CA GLY A 279 -32.32 32.69 -35.80
C GLY A 279 -31.02 33.35 -36.26
N CYS A 280 -30.67 34.48 -35.65
CA CYS A 280 -29.44 35.22 -35.91
C CYS A 280 -28.21 34.40 -35.55
N ARG A 281 -28.23 33.72 -34.40
CA ARG A 281 -27.15 32.83 -33.96
C ARG A 281 -26.86 31.73 -34.97
N LYS A 282 -27.91 31.09 -35.51
CA LYS A 282 -27.78 30.05 -36.54
C LYS A 282 -27.13 30.61 -37.81
N GLU A 283 -27.53 31.80 -38.23
CA GLU A 283 -26.97 32.42 -39.43
C GLU A 283 -25.51 32.87 -39.22
N ILE A 284 -25.15 33.38 -38.04
CA ILE A 284 -23.75 33.65 -37.66
C ILE A 284 -22.91 32.38 -37.75
N PHE A 285 -23.38 31.25 -37.23
CA PHE A 285 -22.63 29.99 -37.32
C PHE A 285 -22.50 29.50 -38.76
N ARG A 286 -23.56 29.57 -39.57
CA ARG A 286 -23.54 29.22 -41.01
C ARG A 286 -22.53 30.08 -41.78
N LEU A 287 -22.54 31.39 -41.53
CA LEU A 287 -21.59 32.34 -42.11
C LEU A 287 -20.15 31.98 -41.75
N THR A 288 -19.93 31.67 -40.47
CA THR A 288 -18.62 31.35 -39.92
C THR A 288 -18.12 30.02 -40.49
N GLU A 289 -18.95 28.98 -40.58
CA GLU A 289 -18.66 27.70 -41.22
C GLU A 289 -18.14 27.88 -42.66
N MET A 290 -18.82 28.70 -43.47
CA MET A 290 -18.38 28.99 -44.85
C MET A 290 -17.03 29.73 -44.91
N GLN A 291 -16.74 30.63 -43.97
CA GLN A 291 -15.45 31.32 -43.89
C GLN A 291 -14.30 30.39 -43.46
N SER A 292 -14.60 29.23 -42.88
CA SER A 292 -13.60 28.38 -42.22
C SER A 292 -12.55 27.79 -43.16
N ASN A 293 -12.89 27.67 -44.45
CA ASN A 293 -11.98 27.10 -45.43
C ASN A 293 -10.78 27.99 -45.71
N ASP A 294 -10.90 29.31 -45.68
CA ASP A 294 -9.79 30.21 -45.97
C ASP A 294 -9.88 31.47 -45.12
N TYR A 295 -8.77 31.83 -44.45
CA TYR A 295 -8.72 32.99 -43.57
C TYR A 295 -8.98 34.31 -44.30
N HIS A 296 -8.78 34.37 -45.63
CA HIS A 296 -9.15 35.53 -46.46
C HIS A 296 -10.67 35.81 -46.45
N LEU A 297 -11.49 34.79 -46.21
CA LEU A 297 -12.95 34.90 -46.21
C LEU A 297 -13.50 35.49 -44.92
N ASP A 298 -12.75 35.40 -43.82
CA ASP A 298 -13.03 36.10 -42.56
C ASP A 298 -12.31 37.45 -42.59
N ARG A 299 -12.99 38.49 -43.07
CA ARG A 299 -12.37 39.80 -43.31
C ARG A 299 -11.77 40.42 -42.05
N ALA A 300 -12.42 40.24 -40.90
CA ALA A 300 -11.93 40.73 -39.61
C ALA A 300 -10.62 40.02 -39.23
N LEU A 301 -10.58 38.69 -39.35
CA LEU A 301 -9.37 37.90 -39.11
C LEU A 301 -8.26 38.24 -40.11
N PHE A 302 -8.58 38.34 -41.41
CA PHE A 302 -7.61 38.69 -42.45
C PHE A 302 -6.99 40.07 -42.20
N ALA A 303 -7.81 41.09 -41.93
CA ALA A 303 -7.34 42.44 -41.68
C ALA A 303 -6.40 42.51 -40.47
N ALA A 304 -6.75 41.81 -39.37
CA ALA A 304 -5.96 41.81 -38.15
C ALA A 304 -4.67 40.95 -38.27
N CYS A 305 -4.71 39.84 -39.01
CA CYS A 305 -3.64 38.83 -39.00
C CYS A 305 -2.75 38.81 -40.25
N ARG A 306 -2.97 39.63 -41.28
CA ARG A 306 -2.18 39.58 -42.53
C ARG A 306 -0.67 39.70 -42.31
N GLU A 307 -0.23 40.62 -41.46
CA GLU A 307 1.20 40.84 -41.18
C GLU A 307 1.77 39.76 -40.26
N ASP A 308 0.96 39.26 -39.32
CA ASP A 308 1.32 38.14 -38.46
C ASP A 308 1.46 36.85 -39.27
N ARG A 309 0.63 36.64 -40.30
CA ARG A 309 0.71 35.51 -41.22
C ARG A 309 2.02 35.49 -41.98
N GLU A 310 2.49 36.63 -42.48
CA GLU A 310 3.79 36.69 -43.18
C GLU A 310 4.97 36.43 -42.23
N ARG A 311 4.88 36.89 -40.98
CA ARG A 311 5.96 36.72 -39.99
C ARG A 311 6.02 35.32 -39.40
N LEU A 312 4.86 34.71 -39.14
CA LEU A 312 4.75 33.46 -38.38
C LEU A 312 4.37 32.24 -39.23
N CYS A 313 3.68 32.44 -40.35
CA CYS A 313 3.03 31.37 -41.12
C CYS A 313 3.27 31.49 -42.64
N SER A 314 4.38 32.12 -43.08
CA SER A 314 4.66 32.41 -44.50
C SER A 314 4.66 31.16 -45.39
N GLN A 315 5.14 30.03 -44.87
CA GLN A 315 5.25 28.76 -45.58
C GLN A 315 3.92 27.98 -45.68
N VAL A 316 2.86 28.44 -45.01
CA VAL A 316 1.58 27.73 -44.97
C VAL A 316 0.70 28.16 -46.14
N PRO A 317 0.28 27.22 -47.01
CA PRO A 317 -0.59 27.53 -48.14
C PRO A 317 -2.04 27.77 -47.67
N SER A 318 -2.67 28.81 -48.24
CA SER A 318 -4.09 29.19 -48.02
C SER A 318 -5.05 28.06 -48.42
N GLY A 319 -6.26 28.08 -47.85
CA GLY A 319 -7.26 27.01 -48.03
C GLY A 319 -7.21 25.89 -46.98
N ASN A 320 -8.31 25.15 -46.88
CA ASN A 320 -8.55 24.08 -45.88
C ASN A 320 -8.29 24.49 -44.41
N GLY A 321 -8.46 25.77 -44.06
CA GLY A 321 -8.27 26.27 -42.70
C GLY A 321 -6.82 26.23 -42.18
N ARG A 322 -5.83 25.89 -43.02
CA ARG A 322 -4.44 25.68 -42.58
C ARG A 322 -3.78 26.93 -42.03
N VAL A 323 -4.02 28.08 -42.66
CA VAL A 323 -3.46 29.36 -42.19
C VAL A 323 -4.05 29.73 -40.84
N TYR A 324 -5.36 29.56 -40.65
CA TYR A 324 -5.99 29.76 -39.35
C TYR A 324 -5.41 28.83 -38.29
N ARG A 325 -5.23 27.54 -38.61
CA ARG A 325 -4.58 26.58 -37.70
C ARG A 325 -3.19 27.04 -37.27
N CYS A 326 -2.35 27.50 -38.21
CA CYS A 326 -1.03 28.02 -37.88
C CYS A 326 -1.11 29.27 -36.98
N LEU A 327 -1.98 30.23 -37.31
CA LEU A 327 -2.19 31.43 -36.48
C LEU A 327 -2.68 31.07 -35.07
N TYR A 328 -3.56 30.08 -34.97
CA TYR A 328 -4.00 29.54 -33.69
C TYR A 328 -2.84 28.90 -32.89
N GLU A 329 -2.04 28.03 -33.51
CA GLU A 329 -0.88 27.40 -32.86
C GLU A 329 0.16 28.44 -32.40
N GLN A 330 0.24 29.58 -33.11
CA GLN A 330 1.11 30.72 -32.79
C GLN A 330 0.43 31.80 -31.94
N LYS A 331 -0.79 31.58 -31.46
CA LYS A 331 -1.56 32.59 -30.69
C LYS A 331 -0.80 33.11 -29.47
N LEU A 332 -0.01 32.22 -28.85
CA LEU A 332 0.82 32.50 -27.69
C LEU A 332 2.27 32.83 -28.08
N ASN A 333 2.51 33.31 -29.29
CA ASN A 333 3.83 33.79 -29.68
C ASN A 333 3.92 35.30 -29.39
N THR A 334 5.02 35.75 -28.77
CA THR A 334 5.30 37.18 -28.45
C THR A 334 5.21 38.06 -29.69
N MET A 335 5.60 37.49 -30.84
CA MET A 335 5.63 38.18 -32.11
C MET A 335 4.24 38.41 -32.72
N MET A 336 3.18 37.76 -32.24
CA MET A 336 1.82 37.99 -32.75
C MET A 336 1.26 39.34 -32.27
N SER A 337 0.51 40.06 -33.11
CA SER A 337 -0.12 41.31 -32.70
C SER A 337 -1.30 41.09 -31.73
N PRO A 338 -1.60 42.03 -30.81
CA PRO A 338 -2.80 41.96 -29.96
C PRO A 338 -4.11 41.90 -30.77
N ALA A 339 -4.17 42.62 -31.90
CA ALA A 339 -5.31 42.63 -32.80
C ALA A 339 -5.56 41.25 -33.42
N CYS A 340 -4.52 40.60 -33.96
CA CYS A 340 -4.67 39.24 -34.49
C CYS A 340 -5.04 38.23 -33.40
N ARG A 341 -4.43 38.32 -32.21
CA ARG A 341 -4.78 37.46 -31.07
C ARG A 341 -6.25 37.56 -30.69
N LYS A 342 -6.83 38.76 -30.71
CA LYS A 342 -8.25 39.01 -30.43
C LYS A 342 -9.16 38.31 -31.45
N GLU A 343 -8.85 38.44 -32.75
CA GLU A 343 -9.64 37.83 -33.81
C GLU A 343 -9.49 36.30 -33.87
N VAL A 344 -8.28 35.77 -33.60
CA VAL A 344 -8.07 34.33 -33.41
C VAL A 344 -8.92 33.82 -32.25
N HIS A 345 -8.95 34.52 -31.11
CA HIS A 345 -9.81 34.15 -29.98
C HIS A 345 -11.29 34.20 -30.34
N ARG A 346 -11.78 35.26 -31.00
CA ARG A 346 -13.18 35.37 -31.46
C ARG A 346 -13.58 34.13 -32.27
N ARG A 347 -12.72 33.73 -33.20
CA ARG A 347 -12.95 32.54 -34.04
C ARG A 347 -12.99 31.25 -33.22
N GLN A 348 -12.08 31.07 -32.26
CA GLN A 348 -12.07 29.89 -31.39
C GLN A 348 -13.32 29.80 -30.51
N SER A 349 -13.81 30.93 -29.97
CA SER A 349 -15.05 30.96 -29.17
C SER A 349 -16.25 30.46 -29.98
N LEU A 350 -16.33 30.80 -31.27
CA LEU A 350 -17.38 30.29 -32.17
C LEU A 350 -17.22 28.79 -32.45
N VAL A 351 -15.99 28.28 -32.60
CA VAL A 351 -15.72 26.84 -32.76
C VAL A 351 -16.15 26.04 -31.52
N VAL A 352 -15.86 26.55 -30.32
CA VAL A 352 -16.28 25.88 -29.07
C VAL A 352 -17.80 25.87 -28.94
N ALA A 353 -18.45 27.00 -29.26
CA ALA A 353 -19.90 27.14 -29.21
C ALA A 353 -20.63 26.26 -30.24
N ASN A 354 -20.10 26.15 -31.46
CA ASN A 354 -20.63 25.29 -32.50
C ASN A 354 -19.49 24.65 -33.32
N VAL A 355 -19.30 23.35 -33.12
CA VAL A 355 -18.19 22.61 -33.72
C VAL A 355 -18.27 22.52 -35.24
N LYS A 356 -19.45 22.72 -35.85
CA LYS A 356 -19.61 22.74 -37.32
C LYS A 356 -18.80 23.85 -37.97
N VAL A 357 -18.47 24.89 -37.21
CA VAL A 357 -17.58 25.98 -37.65
C VAL A 357 -16.18 25.46 -38.01
N ASP A 358 -15.69 24.40 -37.36
CA ASP A 358 -14.38 23.82 -37.63
C ASP A 358 -14.46 22.78 -38.76
N VAL A 359 -14.34 23.25 -40.00
CA VAL A 359 -14.37 22.40 -41.19
C VAL A 359 -13.25 21.35 -41.19
N PRO A 360 -11.99 21.67 -40.82
CA PRO A 360 -10.94 20.66 -40.66
C PRO A 360 -11.34 19.50 -39.74
N LEU A 361 -11.85 19.77 -38.54
CA LEU A 361 -12.27 18.73 -37.59
C LEU A 361 -13.44 17.91 -38.12
N ILE A 362 -14.49 18.57 -38.59
CA ILE A 362 -15.69 17.88 -39.11
C ILE A 362 -15.31 17.01 -40.29
N ARG A 363 -14.45 17.48 -41.19
CA ARG A 363 -13.98 16.69 -42.33
C ARG A 363 -13.19 15.46 -41.87
N ALA A 364 -12.28 15.63 -40.91
CA ALA A 364 -11.45 14.54 -40.41
C ALA A 364 -12.27 13.48 -39.65
N CYS A 365 -13.33 13.88 -38.94
CA CYS A 365 -14.13 12.98 -38.08
C CYS A 365 -15.51 12.60 -38.67
N ASN A 366 -15.84 13.00 -39.89
CA ASN A 366 -17.19 12.84 -40.46
C ASN A 366 -17.65 11.37 -40.51
N SER A 367 -16.74 10.45 -40.84
CA SER A 367 -17.03 9.00 -40.88
C SER A 367 -17.47 8.49 -39.51
N GLU A 368 -16.67 8.78 -38.48
CA GLU A 368 -16.87 8.35 -37.11
C GLU A 368 -18.13 8.98 -36.50
N MET A 369 -18.38 10.26 -36.80
CA MET A 369 -19.58 10.96 -36.35
C MET A 369 -20.86 10.31 -36.86
N ARG A 370 -20.89 9.92 -38.14
CA ARG A 370 -22.05 9.25 -38.76
C ARG A 370 -22.22 7.83 -38.26
N GLU A 371 -21.13 7.07 -38.19
CA GLU A 371 -21.14 5.67 -37.76
C GLU A 371 -21.60 5.53 -36.30
N HIS A 372 -21.16 6.43 -35.44
CA HIS A 372 -21.40 6.36 -34.00
C HIS A 372 -22.47 7.33 -33.49
N LYS A 373 -23.19 8.00 -34.40
CA LYS A 373 -24.31 8.91 -34.08
C LYS A 373 -23.93 10.02 -33.09
N CYS A 374 -22.74 10.59 -33.23
CA CYS A 374 -22.35 11.77 -32.45
C CYS A 374 -23.12 12.99 -32.98
N SER A 375 -24.32 13.24 -32.43
CA SER A 375 -25.10 14.43 -32.74
C SER A 375 -24.53 15.63 -32.00
N VAL A 376 -24.44 16.75 -32.72
CA VAL A 376 -23.98 18.01 -32.15
C VAL A 376 -25.01 19.07 -32.51
N ASP A 377 -26.11 19.05 -31.77
CA ASP A 377 -27.15 20.06 -31.89
C ASP A 377 -26.87 21.20 -30.89
N PRO A 378 -26.67 22.46 -31.36
CA PRO A 378 -26.45 23.60 -30.48
C PRO A 378 -27.67 24.02 -29.66
N ASP A 379 -28.89 23.57 -30.01
CA ASP A 379 -30.13 23.94 -29.32
C ASP A 379 -30.62 22.89 -28.29
N ASP A 380 -29.79 21.90 -27.95
CA ASP A 380 -30.07 20.88 -26.92
C ASP A 380 -29.99 21.47 -25.49
N ASN A 381 -30.78 20.94 -24.55
CA ASN A 381 -30.91 21.42 -23.16
C ASN A 381 -29.61 21.28 -22.31
N ASP A 382 -28.59 20.60 -22.83
CA ASP A 382 -27.30 20.43 -22.17
C ASP A 382 -26.45 21.70 -22.30
N GLN A 383 -26.13 22.32 -21.15
CA GLN A 383 -25.38 23.58 -21.03
C GLN A 383 -23.93 23.51 -21.53
N ARG A 384 -23.39 22.31 -21.80
CA ARG A 384 -22.01 22.13 -22.27
C ARG A 384 -21.82 22.61 -23.71
N SER A 385 -20.64 23.15 -23.98
CA SER A 385 -20.23 23.52 -25.33
C SER A 385 -20.30 22.36 -26.35
N SER A 386 -20.66 22.71 -27.59
CA SER A 386 -20.80 21.79 -28.73
C SER A 386 -19.53 20.97 -28.99
N LEU A 387 -18.36 21.60 -28.87
CA LEU A 387 -17.07 20.95 -29.04
C LEU A 387 -16.80 19.89 -27.95
N ILE A 388 -17.06 20.22 -26.68
CA ILE A 388 -16.87 19.27 -25.57
C ILE A 388 -17.77 18.05 -25.74
N LYS A 389 -19.03 18.24 -26.15
CA LYS A 389 -19.97 17.15 -26.45
C LYS A 389 -19.42 16.21 -27.54
N LEU A 390 -18.91 16.76 -28.63
CA LEU A 390 -18.32 15.96 -29.71
C LEU A 390 -17.09 15.19 -29.25
N LEU A 391 -16.14 15.86 -28.57
CA LEU A 391 -14.91 15.23 -28.08
C LEU A 391 -15.22 14.07 -27.12
N LEU A 392 -16.15 14.26 -26.18
CA LEU A 392 -16.59 13.22 -25.24
C LEU A 392 -17.28 12.04 -25.95
N CYS A 393 -18.09 12.32 -26.98
CA CYS A 393 -18.73 11.28 -27.78
C CYS A 393 -17.70 10.43 -28.52
N LEU A 394 -16.78 11.07 -29.26
CA LEU A 394 -15.72 10.37 -29.99
C LEU A 394 -14.79 9.63 -29.02
N GLU A 395 -14.45 10.21 -27.88
CA GLU A 395 -13.67 9.53 -26.85
C GLU A 395 -14.36 8.28 -26.29
N ASP A 396 -15.68 8.31 -26.08
CA ASP A 396 -16.44 7.13 -25.68
C ASP A 396 -16.37 6.03 -26.74
N THR A 397 -16.41 6.37 -28.02
CA THR A 397 -16.25 5.37 -29.10
C THR A 397 -14.86 4.74 -29.06
N MET A 398 -13.81 5.53 -28.82
CA MET A 398 -12.47 5.00 -28.59
C MET A 398 -12.45 4.11 -27.34
N LYS A 399 -13.10 4.51 -26.25
CA LYS A 399 -13.21 3.75 -25.00
C LYS A 399 -14.03 2.47 -25.13
N LYS A 400 -14.93 2.37 -26.11
CA LYS A 400 -15.63 1.14 -26.50
C LYS A 400 -14.75 0.15 -27.27
N GLY A 401 -13.55 0.55 -27.66
CA GLY A 401 -12.61 -0.27 -28.42
C GLY A 401 -12.71 -0.10 -29.93
N ASN A 402 -13.52 0.84 -30.41
CA ASN A 402 -13.62 1.15 -31.83
C ASN A 402 -12.38 1.94 -32.28
N HIS A 403 -11.97 1.70 -33.52
CA HIS A 403 -10.85 2.42 -34.13
C HIS A 403 -11.35 3.75 -34.70
N ILE A 404 -10.73 4.86 -34.28
CA ILE A 404 -10.87 6.18 -34.91
C ILE A 404 -9.66 6.41 -35.79
N GLN A 405 -9.89 6.94 -37.00
CA GLN A 405 -8.84 7.27 -37.96
C GLN A 405 -7.81 8.24 -37.35
N ASP A 406 -6.55 8.09 -37.77
CA ASP A 406 -5.46 8.92 -37.26
C ASP A 406 -5.65 10.41 -37.59
N ASP A 407 -6.33 10.73 -38.69
CA ASP A 407 -6.66 12.11 -39.07
C ASP A 407 -7.63 12.75 -38.06
N CYS A 408 -8.75 12.07 -37.76
CA CYS A 408 -9.69 12.52 -36.74
C CYS A 408 -8.99 12.64 -35.37
N ARG A 409 -8.17 11.65 -34.99
CA ARG A 409 -7.44 11.67 -33.71
C ARG A 409 -6.49 12.87 -33.60
N ARG A 410 -5.81 13.24 -34.69
CA ARG A 410 -4.91 14.41 -34.71
C ARG A 410 -5.68 15.71 -34.54
N GLU A 411 -6.82 15.88 -35.21
CA GLU A 411 -7.66 17.06 -35.04
C GLU A 411 -8.27 17.14 -33.63
N MET A 412 -8.71 16.00 -33.07
CA MET A 412 -9.14 15.93 -31.67
C MET A 412 -8.04 16.43 -30.71
N LEU A 413 -6.78 16.02 -30.91
CA LEU A 413 -5.67 16.47 -30.07
C LEU A 413 -5.44 17.98 -30.16
N VAL A 414 -5.54 18.56 -31.36
CA VAL A 414 -5.41 20.01 -31.58
C VAL A 414 -6.45 20.77 -30.74
N HIS A 415 -7.70 20.30 -30.77
CA HIS A 415 -8.79 20.95 -30.04
C HIS A 415 -8.74 20.71 -28.52
N ARG A 416 -8.23 19.56 -28.08
CA ARG A 416 -7.96 19.32 -26.66
C ARG A 416 -6.89 20.28 -26.13
N ARG A 417 -5.79 20.46 -26.87
CA ARG A 417 -4.76 21.46 -26.56
C ARG A 417 -5.34 22.87 -26.50
N MET A 418 -6.24 23.20 -27.43
CA MET A 418 -6.93 24.48 -27.46
C MET A 418 -7.68 24.77 -26.16
N LEU A 419 -8.51 23.83 -25.72
CA LEU A 419 -9.33 23.96 -24.51
C LEU A 419 -8.48 24.04 -23.24
N MET A 420 -7.37 23.31 -23.17
CA MET A 420 -6.47 23.31 -22.00
C MET A 420 -5.55 24.54 -21.94
N SER A 421 -5.33 25.22 -23.06
CA SER A 421 -4.44 26.39 -23.11
C SER A 421 -5.14 27.68 -22.68
N ASP A 422 -6.40 27.85 -23.06
CA ASP A 422 -7.13 29.12 -22.90
C ASP A 422 -8.47 28.93 -22.20
N TYR A 423 -8.50 29.28 -20.90
CA TYR A 423 -9.68 29.15 -20.06
C TYR A 423 -10.87 30.01 -20.54
N ALA A 424 -10.61 31.11 -21.26
CA ALA A 424 -11.64 32.02 -21.75
C ALA A 424 -12.51 31.39 -22.84
N LEU A 425 -12.03 30.30 -23.46
CA LEU A 425 -12.79 29.52 -24.43
C LEU A 425 -13.90 28.67 -23.80
N SER A 426 -13.92 28.53 -22.47
CA SER A 426 -14.95 27.80 -21.72
C SER A 426 -15.77 28.79 -20.87
N PRO A 427 -16.86 29.36 -21.40
CA PRO A 427 -17.70 30.34 -20.69
C PRO A 427 -18.23 29.82 -19.34
N GLU A 428 -18.42 28.50 -19.23
CA GLU A 428 -18.83 27.81 -18.02
C GLU A 428 -17.77 27.96 -16.92
N ILE A 429 -16.48 27.94 -17.26
CA ILE A 429 -15.38 28.15 -16.31
C ILE A 429 -15.34 29.62 -15.88
N VAL A 430 -15.44 30.55 -16.83
CA VAL A 430 -15.40 31.99 -16.54
C VAL A 430 -16.58 32.42 -15.64
N SER A 431 -17.76 31.84 -15.84
CA SER A 431 -18.95 32.15 -15.05
C SER A 431 -18.97 31.43 -13.70
N GLN A 432 -18.74 30.11 -13.67
CA GLN A 432 -18.90 29.30 -12.46
C GLN A 432 -17.69 29.31 -11.53
N CYS A 433 -16.49 29.60 -12.05
CA CYS A 433 -15.24 29.67 -11.26
C CYS A 433 -14.79 31.10 -10.96
N LYS A 434 -15.62 32.12 -11.20
CA LYS A 434 -15.25 33.53 -11.05
C LYS A 434 -14.71 33.84 -9.65
N LYS A 435 -15.37 33.29 -8.62
CA LYS A 435 -14.97 33.48 -7.22
C LYS A 435 -13.60 32.87 -6.95
N GLU A 436 -13.39 31.62 -7.37
CA GLU A 436 -12.17 30.87 -7.16
C GLU A 436 -10.98 31.53 -7.88
N MET A 437 -11.20 32.07 -9.08
CA MET A 437 -10.18 32.82 -9.80
C MET A 437 -9.74 34.07 -9.01
N ILE A 438 -10.68 34.80 -8.40
CA ILE A 438 -10.38 36.01 -7.62
C ILE A 438 -9.66 35.65 -6.33
N ASP A 439 -10.16 34.64 -5.62
CA ASP A 439 -9.67 34.29 -4.27
C ASP A 439 -8.31 33.57 -4.33
N HIS A 440 -8.10 32.69 -5.31
CA HIS A 440 -6.92 31.81 -5.36
C HIS A 440 -5.93 32.13 -6.48
N CYS A 441 -6.36 32.81 -7.55
CA CYS A 441 -5.53 33.13 -8.71
C CYS A 441 -5.45 34.64 -9.05
N PRO A 442 -5.34 35.56 -8.06
CA PRO A 442 -5.45 37.01 -8.29
C PRO A 442 -4.32 37.56 -9.17
N SER A 443 -3.10 37.02 -9.06
CA SER A 443 -1.96 37.43 -9.87
C SER A 443 -2.17 37.19 -11.37
N LEU A 444 -2.88 36.12 -11.72
CA LEU A 444 -3.19 35.77 -13.10
C LEU A 444 -4.38 36.59 -13.65
N LEU A 445 -5.26 37.10 -12.78
CA LEU A 445 -6.37 37.98 -13.16
C LEU A 445 -5.93 39.44 -13.37
N GLN A 446 -5.10 39.98 -12.47
CA GLN A 446 -4.70 41.41 -12.50
C GLN A 446 -3.81 41.77 -13.69
N GLN A 447 -3.09 40.79 -14.26
CA GLN A 447 -2.23 40.97 -15.43
C GLN A 447 -3.03 40.98 -16.76
N GLY A 448 -4.37 40.88 -16.68
CA GLY A 448 -5.32 40.75 -17.78
C GLY A 448 -5.53 41.95 -18.73
N ALA A 449 -4.68 42.98 -18.72
CA ALA A 449 -4.85 44.15 -19.60
C ALA A 449 -3.58 44.72 -20.26
N SER A 450 -2.36 44.25 -19.91
CA SER A 450 -1.14 44.77 -20.55
C SER A 450 -0.08 43.68 -20.77
N GLY A 451 0.13 43.38 -22.05
CA GLY A 451 1.28 42.70 -22.67
C GLY A 451 2.21 41.83 -21.81
N SER A 452 2.01 40.52 -21.83
CA SER A 452 3.09 39.56 -22.11
C SER A 452 2.50 38.18 -22.38
N VAL A 453 3.19 37.43 -23.23
CA VAL A 453 2.74 36.17 -23.81
C VAL A 453 2.84 34.98 -22.85
N ASP A 454 3.48 35.15 -21.70
CA ASP A 454 3.84 34.07 -20.77
C ASP A 454 2.70 33.55 -19.87
N GLN A 455 1.48 34.11 -19.96
CA GLN A 455 0.40 33.85 -18.99
C GLN A 455 -0.73 32.94 -19.49
N ARG A 456 -0.81 32.60 -20.77
CA ARG A 456 -2.02 31.95 -21.37
C ARG A 456 -1.77 30.58 -22.02
N GLY A 457 -0.89 29.78 -21.43
CA GLY A 457 -0.65 28.39 -21.82
C GLY A 457 -1.23 27.37 -20.83
N GLY A 458 -2.44 27.60 -20.30
CA GLY A 458 -3.07 26.70 -19.33
C GLY A 458 -2.83 27.02 -17.85
N ARG A 459 -1.99 28.02 -17.52
CA ARG A 459 -1.65 28.40 -16.13
C ARG A 459 -2.86 28.68 -15.23
N MET A 460 -3.88 29.38 -15.75
CA MET A 460 -5.10 29.66 -14.98
C MET A 460 -5.85 28.37 -14.65
N ILE A 461 -5.95 27.43 -15.60
CA ILE A 461 -6.59 26.13 -15.37
C ILE A 461 -5.81 25.37 -14.31
N HIS A 462 -4.48 25.27 -14.43
CA HIS A 462 -3.64 24.63 -13.42
C HIS A 462 -3.70 25.30 -12.03
N CYS A 463 -3.80 26.62 -11.96
CA CYS A 463 -4.05 27.33 -10.71
C CYS A 463 -5.38 26.90 -10.06
N LEU A 464 -6.46 26.82 -10.85
CA LEU A 464 -7.75 26.32 -10.39
C LEU A 464 -7.69 24.84 -9.99
N LEU A 465 -6.95 23.99 -10.71
CA LEU A 465 -6.74 22.58 -10.35
C LEU A 465 -5.96 22.46 -9.02
N SER A 466 -4.93 23.27 -8.82
CA SER A 466 -4.18 23.34 -7.56
C SER A 466 -5.06 23.81 -6.40
N ALA A 467 -5.89 24.84 -6.62
CA ALA A 467 -6.84 25.32 -5.62
C ALA A 467 -7.86 24.24 -5.25
N ALA A 468 -8.45 23.56 -6.25
CA ALA A 468 -9.39 22.47 -6.03
C ALA A 468 -8.79 21.29 -5.25
N ARG A 469 -7.49 21.06 -5.36
CA ARG A 469 -6.77 20.02 -4.61
C ARG A 469 -6.49 20.41 -3.16
N LYS A 470 -6.17 21.67 -2.88
CA LYS A 470 -5.69 22.12 -1.56
C LYS A 470 -6.82 22.61 -0.64
N GLU A 471 -7.88 23.17 -1.21
CA GLU A 471 -8.91 23.88 -0.47
C GLU A 471 -10.10 22.98 -0.13
N LYS A 472 -10.47 22.90 1.16
CA LYS A 472 -11.67 22.16 1.60
C LYS A 472 -12.97 22.82 1.15
N ASN A 473 -12.98 24.15 0.96
CA ASN A 473 -14.17 24.97 0.68
C ASN A 473 -14.25 25.43 -0.78
N PHE A 474 -13.83 24.59 -1.73
CA PHE A 474 -13.90 24.89 -3.15
C PHE A 474 -15.34 24.79 -3.68
N ASN A 475 -15.76 25.70 -4.57
CA ASN A 475 -17.13 25.69 -5.12
C ASN A 475 -17.42 24.42 -5.94
N SER A 476 -18.51 23.74 -5.58
CA SER A 476 -18.93 22.49 -6.21
C SER A 476 -19.32 22.66 -7.68
N GLN A 477 -19.90 23.81 -8.08
CA GLN A 477 -20.25 24.09 -9.48
C GLN A 477 -18.98 24.28 -10.32
N CYS A 478 -18.00 25.04 -9.82
CA CYS A 478 -16.70 25.19 -10.48
C CYS A 478 -15.99 23.83 -10.62
N LEU A 479 -16.04 22.99 -9.57
CA LEU A 479 -15.43 21.65 -9.59
C LEU A 479 -16.03 20.74 -10.66
N VAL A 480 -17.36 20.78 -10.86
CA VAL A 480 -18.04 19.99 -11.90
C VAL A 480 -17.59 20.43 -13.29
N VAL A 481 -17.49 21.74 -13.54
CA VAL A 481 -17.03 22.27 -14.84
C VAL A 481 -15.57 21.90 -15.09
N LEU A 482 -14.68 22.03 -14.09
CA LEU A 482 -13.28 21.62 -14.21
C LEU A 482 -13.15 20.12 -14.51
N LYS A 483 -13.92 19.26 -13.82
CA LYS A 483 -13.96 17.82 -14.12
C LYS A 483 -14.41 17.54 -15.55
N SER A 484 -15.40 18.27 -16.06
CA SER A 484 -15.88 18.15 -17.44
C SER A 484 -14.79 18.53 -18.44
N LEU A 485 -14.06 19.62 -18.19
CA LEU A 485 -12.92 20.03 -19.03
C LEU A 485 -11.83 18.95 -19.04
N ILE A 486 -11.38 18.49 -17.87
CA ILE A 486 -10.31 17.48 -17.77
C ILE A 486 -10.71 16.17 -18.44
N ARG A 487 -11.98 15.78 -18.40
CA ARG A 487 -12.49 14.63 -19.16
C ARG A 487 -12.40 14.82 -20.66
N ALA A 488 -12.74 16.00 -21.17
CA ALA A 488 -12.69 16.26 -22.61
C ALA A 488 -11.25 16.35 -23.14
N VAL A 489 -10.34 16.94 -22.35
CA VAL A 489 -8.92 17.09 -22.67
C VAL A 489 -8.15 15.76 -22.55
N ASP A 490 -8.53 14.90 -21.59
CA ASP A 490 -7.94 13.58 -21.33
C ASP A 490 -6.39 13.57 -21.23
N PRO A 491 -5.79 14.43 -20.36
CA PRO A 491 -4.33 14.53 -20.22
C PRO A 491 -3.68 13.26 -19.67
N GLY A 492 -4.46 12.40 -19.00
CA GLY A 492 -3.99 11.10 -18.52
C GLY A 492 -3.65 10.10 -19.63
N ASN A 493 -4.30 10.22 -20.79
CA ASN A 493 -4.06 9.36 -21.94
C ASN A 493 -2.97 9.89 -22.88
N ASP A 494 -2.91 11.20 -23.08
CA ASP A 494 -1.88 11.84 -23.91
C ASP A 494 -1.45 13.15 -23.25
N ILE A 495 -0.24 13.18 -22.69
CA ILE A 495 0.32 14.37 -22.04
C ILE A 495 0.33 15.60 -22.96
N ARG A 496 0.38 15.39 -24.28
CA ARG A 496 0.36 16.49 -25.26
C ARG A 496 -0.96 17.22 -25.30
N SER A 497 -2.05 16.70 -24.75
CA SER A 497 -3.31 17.45 -24.67
C SER A 497 -3.24 18.58 -23.65
N ASP A 498 -2.27 18.54 -22.75
CA ASP A 498 -1.96 19.56 -21.75
C ASP A 498 -0.58 20.18 -22.02
N PRO A 499 -0.54 21.32 -22.75
CA PRO A 499 0.73 21.97 -23.10
C PRO A 499 1.52 22.47 -21.89
N PHE A 500 0.85 22.81 -20.79
CA PHE A 500 1.52 23.29 -19.58
C PHE A 500 2.25 22.16 -18.88
N LEU A 501 1.55 21.04 -18.66
CA LEU A 501 2.12 19.83 -18.09
C LEU A 501 3.24 19.25 -18.98
N GLU A 502 3.03 19.22 -20.30
CA GLU A 502 4.06 18.77 -21.25
C GLU A 502 5.35 19.60 -21.12
N THR A 503 5.22 20.92 -21.03
CA THR A 503 6.36 21.84 -20.93
C THR A 503 7.06 21.71 -19.58
N ALA A 504 6.31 21.72 -18.48
CA ALA A 504 6.83 21.59 -17.11
C ALA A 504 7.60 20.28 -16.91
N CYS A 505 7.10 19.18 -17.47
CA CYS A 505 7.69 17.86 -17.30
C CYS A 505 8.70 17.46 -18.37
N ARG A 506 8.90 18.25 -19.43
CA ARG A 506 9.82 17.90 -20.53
C ARG A 506 11.23 17.52 -20.08
N PRO A 507 11.91 18.28 -19.18
CA PRO A 507 13.24 17.94 -18.71
C PRO A 507 13.30 16.59 -17.97
N VAL A 508 12.23 16.26 -17.25
CA VAL A 508 12.10 15.00 -16.50
C VAL A 508 11.82 13.83 -17.44
N ILE A 509 10.95 14.03 -18.44
CA ILE A 509 10.63 13.00 -19.45
C ILE A 509 11.89 12.60 -20.21
N ASP A 510 12.67 13.58 -20.68
CA ASP A 510 13.86 13.33 -21.48
C ASP A 510 14.98 12.62 -20.67
N THR A 511 14.99 12.78 -19.35
CA THR A 511 16.02 12.19 -18.46
C THR A 511 15.62 10.88 -17.79
N LEU A 512 14.38 10.73 -17.33
CA LEU A 512 13.88 9.58 -16.57
C LEU A 512 13.03 8.63 -17.42
N CYS A 513 12.39 9.12 -18.49
CA CYS A 513 11.48 8.35 -19.34
C CYS A 513 11.93 8.28 -20.83
N PRO A 514 13.23 8.09 -21.16
CA PRO A 514 13.73 8.25 -22.53
C PRO A 514 13.23 7.20 -23.54
N ARG A 515 12.72 6.05 -23.06
CA ARG A 515 12.24 4.95 -23.92
C ARG A 515 10.76 5.06 -24.30
N ILE A 516 10.02 6.03 -23.76
CA ILE A 516 8.58 6.17 -23.95
C ILE A 516 8.33 7.35 -24.88
N LYS A 517 7.57 7.13 -25.96
CA LYS A 517 7.26 8.19 -26.93
C LYS A 517 6.13 9.09 -26.41
N PRO A 518 6.22 10.43 -26.57
CA PRO A 518 5.13 11.33 -26.25
C PRO A 518 3.92 11.07 -27.16
N GLY A 519 2.76 10.78 -26.56
CA GLY A 519 1.56 10.29 -27.26
C GLY A 519 1.05 8.94 -26.76
N ASP A 520 1.88 8.19 -26.02
CA ASP A 520 1.46 6.98 -25.30
C ASP A 520 1.03 7.32 -23.87
N SER A 521 -0.07 6.73 -23.39
CA SER A 521 -0.57 6.89 -22.00
C SER A 521 0.44 6.46 -20.92
N ASN A 522 1.62 5.98 -21.29
CA ASN A 522 2.66 5.49 -20.40
C ASN A 522 3.58 6.60 -19.89
N VAL A 523 3.58 7.80 -20.51
CA VAL A 523 4.41 8.94 -20.05
C VAL A 523 4.00 9.39 -18.65
N ILE A 524 2.70 9.65 -18.44
CA ILE A 524 2.17 10.06 -17.13
C ILE A 524 2.47 9.01 -16.06
N MET A 525 2.39 7.72 -16.39
CA MET A 525 2.74 6.65 -15.44
C MET A 525 4.22 6.67 -15.07
N CYS A 526 5.11 6.77 -16.07
CA CYS A 526 6.54 6.83 -15.80
C CYS A 526 6.93 8.04 -14.93
N LEU A 527 6.27 9.18 -15.14
CA LEU A 527 6.45 10.36 -14.30
C LEU A 527 5.99 10.13 -12.86
N LEU A 528 4.83 9.48 -12.67
CA LEU A 528 4.31 9.13 -11.34
C LEU A 528 5.20 8.10 -10.60
N ASP A 529 5.76 7.11 -11.30
CA ASP A 529 6.70 6.14 -10.72
C ASP A 529 8.00 6.80 -10.21
N ASN A 530 8.33 7.92 -10.83
CA ASN A 530 9.50 8.73 -10.55
C ASN A 530 9.20 9.99 -9.71
N LEU A 531 8.00 10.12 -9.13
CA LEU A 531 7.61 11.29 -8.32
C LEU A 531 8.61 11.58 -7.19
N LYS A 532 9.21 10.53 -6.63
CA LYS A 532 10.18 10.60 -5.52
C LYS A 532 11.64 10.58 -5.97
N ASN A 533 11.91 10.67 -7.28
CA ASN A 533 13.27 10.67 -7.81
C ASN A 533 13.90 12.06 -7.63
N ASN A 534 15.18 12.13 -7.25
CA ASN A 534 15.90 13.40 -7.08
C ASN A 534 15.98 14.26 -8.35
N ARG A 535 15.77 13.66 -9.54
CA ARG A 535 15.72 14.37 -10.82
C ARG A 535 14.34 14.92 -11.17
N MET A 536 13.32 14.69 -10.33
CA MET A 536 11.99 15.30 -10.48
C MET A 536 12.07 16.79 -10.11
N THR A 537 11.65 17.67 -11.01
CA THR A 537 11.59 19.11 -10.74
C THR A 537 10.33 19.44 -9.93
N GLU A 538 10.41 20.45 -9.06
CA GLU A 538 9.25 20.88 -8.26
C GLU A 538 8.08 21.35 -9.13
N GLU A 539 8.37 22.00 -10.26
CA GLU A 539 7.36 22.44 -11.23
C GLU A 539 6.65 21.24 -11.87
N CYS A 540 7.38 20.25 -12.38
CA CYS A 540 6.77 19.03 -12.92
C CYS A 540 6.00 18.25 -11.85
N GLU A 541 6.55 18.10 -10.65
CA GLU A 541 5.89 17.40 -9.54
C GLU A 541 4.53 18.03 -9.21
N ASN A 542 4.49 19.35 -9.03
CA ASN A 542 3.27 20.06 -8.66
C ASN A 542 2.21 19.98 -9.77
N THR A 543 2.59 20.26 -11.01
CA THR A 543 1.67 20.24 -12.17
C THR A 543 1.18 18.82 -12.48
N LEU A 544 2.05 17.81 -12.35
CA LEU A 544 1.65 16.41 -12.49
C LEU A 544 0.64 16.00 -11.42
N MET A 545 0.87 16.43 -10.17
CA MET A 545 -0.02 16.10 -9.05
C MET A 545 -1.39 16.77 -9.16
N GLU A 546 -1.48 17.95 -9.78
CA GLU A 546 -2.77 18.60 -10.10
C GLU A 546 -3.62 17.71 -11.02
N VAL A 547 -3.04 17.16 -12.09
CA VAL A 547 -3.77 16.26 -13.01
C VAL A 547 -4.00 14.89 -12.38
N ALA A 548 -3.00 14.33 -11.71
CA ALA A 548 -3.08 13.02 -11.06
C ALA A 548 -4.16 12.97 -9.97
N TYR A 549 -4.40 14.08 -9.27
CA TYR A 549 -5.48 14.21 -8.29
C TYR A 549 -6.86 13.87 -8.89
N PHE A 550 -7.17 14.41 -10.07
CA PHE A 550 -8.43 14.12 -10.76
C PHE A 550 -8.45 12.71 -11.33
N MET A 551 -7.34 12.24 -11.92
CA MET A 551 -7.22 10.89 -12.46
C MET A 551 -7.42 9.81 -11.38
N ALA A 552 -6.88 10.01 -10.18
CA ALA A 552 -6.97 9.06 -9.09
C ALA A 552 -8.40 8.94 -8.53
N ARG A 553 -9.17 10.03 -8.56
CA ARG A 553 -10.56 10.09 -8.05
C ARG A 553 -11.60 9.66 -9.07
N ASP A 554 -11.36 9.93 -10.36
CA ASP A 554 -12.30 9.57 -11.42
C ASP A 554 -11.68 8.56 -12.39
N TRP A 555 -12.01 7.29 -12.19
CA TRP A 555 -11.55 6.20 -13.05
C TRP A 555 -11.99 6.37 -14.51
N ARG A 556 -12.98 7.22 -14.82
CA ARG A 556 -13.36 7.54 -16.22
C ARG A 556 -12.24 8.25 -16.99
N LEU A 557 -11.29 8.87 -16.29
CA LEU A 557 -10.06 9.45 -16.84
C LEU A 557 -8.96 8.39 -17.10
N THR A 558 -9.27 7.11 -16.90
CA THR A 558 -8.38 5.97 -17.24
C THR A 558 -9.00 5.12 -18.36
N PRO A 559 -8.89 5.55 -19.64
CA PRO A 559 -9.58 4.89 -20.77
C PRO A 559 -9.21 3.41 -20.95
N LYS A 560 -7.97 3.03 -20.60
CA LYS A 560 -7.49 1.64 -20.68
C LYS A 560 -8.18 0.72 -19.67
N LEU A 561 -8.36 1.18 -18.43
CA LEU A 561 -9.08 0.43 -17.39
C LEU A 561 -10.51 0.14 -17.82
N LEU A 562 -11.21 1.17 -18.30
CA LEU A 562 -12.58 1.04 -18.77
C LEU A 562 -12.69 0.07 -19.95
N ARG A 563 -11.82 0.17 -20.97
CA ARG A 563 -11.81 -0.79 -22.11
C ARG A 563 -11.69 -2.23 -21.63
N SER A 564 -10.75 -2.48 -20.72
CA SER A 564 -10.45 -3.82 -20.25
C SER A 564 -11.49 -4.38 -19.27
N CYS A 565 -12.12 -3.52 -18.45
CA CYS A 565 -12.98 -3.93 -17.34
C CYS A 565 -14.49 -3.67 -17.53
N ARG A 566 -14.90 -3.07 -18.66
CA ARG A 566 -16.30 -2.68 -18.92
C ARG A 566 -17.30 -3.81 -18.74
N THR A 567 -17.05 -4.98 -19.33
CA THR A 567 -17.99 -6.11 -19.25
C THR A 567 -18.29 -6.46 -17.80
N ASN A 568 -17.27 -6.40 -16.94
CA ASN A 568 -17.33 -6.78 -15.54
C ASN A 568 -18.01 -5.69 -14.71
N LEU A 569 -17.74 -4.41 -15.02
CA LEU A 569 -18.44 -3.29 -14.39
C LEU A 569 -19.96 -3.35 -14.65
N VAL A 570 -20.38 -3.70 -15.87
CA VAL A 570 -21.81 -3.83 -16.22
C VAL A 570 -22.41 -5.09 -15.60
N SER A 571 -21.77 -6.26 -15.73
CA SER A 571 -22.36 -7.53 -15.32
C SER A 571 -22.25 -7.82 -13.82
N LEU A 572 -21.15 -7.43 -13.18
CA LEU A 572 -20.88 -7.75 -11.77
C LEU A 572 -21.16 -6.56 -10.85
N CYS A 573 -20.85 -5.34 -11.31
CA CYS A 573 -21.03 -4.13 -10.52
C CYS A 573 -22.27 -3.32 -10.92
N GLN A 574 -23.09 -3.79 -11.86
CA GLN A 574 -24.36 -3.16 -12.27
C GLN A 574 -24.20 -1.71 -12.78
N LEU A 575 -23.12 -1.41 -13.50
CA LEU A 575 -22.93 -0.12 -14.15
C LEU A 575 -23.97 0.08 -15.28
N PRO A 576 -24.66 1.23 -15.36
CA PRO A 576 -25.58 1.54 -16.46
C PRO A 576 -24.88 1.50 -17.82
N THR A 577 -25.54 1.00 -18.86
CA THR A 577 -24.92 0.84 -20.19
C THR A 577 -24.64 2.17 -20.92
N ASN A 578 -25.32 3.25 -20.53
CA ASN A 578 -25.25 4.62 -21.08
C ASN A 578 -24.46 5.60 -20.20
N TRP A 579 -23.61 5.11 -19.31
CA TRP A 579 -22.83 5.90 -18.33
C TRP A 579 -21.91 6.98 -18.95
N SER A 580 -21.54 6.87 -20.23
CA SER A 580 -20.57 7.74 -20.90
C SER A 580 -21.14 9.11 -21.28
N MET A 581 -22.45 9.20 -21.51
CA MET A 581 -23.13 10.45 -21.85
C MET A 581 -23.87 11.06 -20.66
N SER A 582 -24.17 10.28 -19.61
CA SER A 582 -24.87 10.79 -18.44
C SER A 582 -23.94 11.56 -17.50
N THR A 583 -24.37 12.76 -17.15
CA THR A 583 -23.83 13.57 -16.04
C THR A 583 -24.14 12.98 -14.67
N ASP A 584 -24.93 11.89 -14.62
CA ASP A 584 -25.66 11.44 -13.43
C ASP A 584 -24.83 10.60 -12.45
N LEU A 585 -23.61 10.20 -12.83
CA LEU A 585 -22.73 9.48 -11.91
C LEU A 585 -22.04 10.43 -10.94
N SER A 586 -22.56 10.47 -9.72
CA SER A 586 -21.96 11.20 -8.59
C SER A 586 -20.58 10.64 -8.23
N ASP A 587 -19.73 11.45 -7.60
CA ASP A 587 -18.40 11.01 -7.17
C ASP A 587 -18.47 9.79 -6.23
N VAL A 588 -19.54 9.68 -5.43
CA VAL A 588 -19.82 8.54 -4.55
C VAL A 588 -20.04 7.26 -5.37
N GLN A 589 -20.82 7.34 -6.45
CA GLN A 589 -21.07 6.19 -7.33
C GLN A 589 -19.79 5.77 -8.06
N VAL A 590 -18.99 6.73 -8.52
CA VAL A 590 -17.69 6.47 -9.17
C VAL A 590 -16.76 5.68 -8.24
N GLY A 591 -16.66 6.09 -6.98
CA GLY A 591 -15.92 5.36 -5.95
C GLY A 591 -16.49 3.98 -5.65
N MET A 592 -17.81 3.85 -5.58
CA MET A 592 -18.49 2.57 -5.33
C MET A 592 -18.19 1.52 -6.41
N TYR A 593 -18.25 1.89 -7.70
CA TYR A 593 -17.96 0.97 -8.80
C TYR A 593 -16.50 0.52 -8.81
N LEU A 594 -15.56 1.42 -8.50
CA LEU A 594 -14.16 1.06 -8.39
C LEU A 594 -13.90 0.12 -7.19
N GLY A 595 -14.54 0.40 -6.05
CA GLY A 595 -14.52 -0.47 -4.89
C GLY A 595 -15.08 -1.87 -5.18
N CYS A 596 -16.21 -1.96 -5.89
CA CYS A 596 -16.77 -3.22 -6.35
C CYS A 596 -15.82 -3.99 -7.29
N LEU A 597 -15.27 -3.31 -8.31
CA LEU A 597 -14.35 -3.93 -9.28
C LEU A 597 -13.11 -4.51 -8.58
N TYR A 598 -12.61 -3.83 -7.55
CA TYR A 598 -11.50 -4.30 -6.75
C TYR A 598 -11.87 -5.47 -5.83
N GLN A 599 -12.99 -5.40 -5.10
CA GLN A 599 -13.45 -6.51 -4.27
C GLN A 599 -13.67 -7.79 -5.09
N GLN A 600 -14.21 -7.63 -6.30
CA GLN A 600 -14.48 -8.74 -7.21
C GLN A 600 -13.27 -9.12 -8.06
N ARG A 601 -12.09 -8.51 -7.91
CA ARG A 601 -10.94 -8.66 -8.83
C ARG A 601 -10.59 -10.09 -9.27
N GLN A 602 -10.73 -11.10 -8.40
CA GLN A 602 -10.46 -12.49 -8.78
C GLN A 602 -11.54 -13.11 -9.70
N GLN A 603 -12.79 -12.68 -9.56
CA GLN A 603 -13.91 -13.11 -10.41
C GLN A 603 -14.14 -12.13 -11.59
N ALA A 604 -14.05 -10.83 -11.33
CA ALA A 604 -14.25 -9.71 -12.23
C ALA A 604 -13.09 -9.45 -13.19
N CYS A 605 -11.88 -9.93 -12.96
CA CYS A 605 -10.75 -9.67 -13.85
C CYS A 605 -10.14 -10.98 -14.39
N ARG A 606 -10.97 -11.90 -14.91
CA ARG A 606 -10.47 -13.14 -15.55
C ARG A 606 -9.52 -12.87 -16.72
N LYS A 607 -9.71 -11.75 -17.44
CA LYS A 607 -8.78 -11.28 -18.49
C LYS A 607 -7.60 -10.56 -17.83
N HIS A 608 -6.39 -10.97 -18.18
CA HIS A 608 -5.12 -10.40 -17.70
C HIS A 608 -5.08 -8.87 -17.80
N ASP A 609 -5.62 -8.30 -18.88
CA ASP A 609 -5.56 -6.86 -19.16
C ASP A 609 -6.38 -6.00 -18.18
N CYS A 610 -7.53 -6.49 -17.71
CA CYS A 610 -8.35 -5.75 -16.75
C CYS A 610 -7.68 -5.71 -15.37
N ARG A 611 -7.12 -6.84 -14.93
CA ARG A 611 -6.38 -6.91 -13.66
C ARG A 611 -5.16 -5.99 -13.71
N THR A 612 -4.45 -5.96 -14.83
CA THR A 612 -3.26 -5.12 -15.03
C THR A 612 -3.62 -3.64 -14.95
N GLU A 613 -4.66 -3.20 -15.64
CA GLU A 613 -5.08 -1.78 -15.60
C GLU A 613 -5.69 -1.38 -14.25
N LEU A 614 -6.36 -2.31 -13.55
CA LEU A 614 -6.86 -2.05 -12.19
C LEU A 614 -5.70 -1.89 -11.20
N LYS A 615 -4.69 -2.77 -11.30
CA LYS A 615 -3.44 -2.63 -10.55
C LYS A 615 -2.76 -1.31 -10.86
N ARG A 616 -2.73 -0.92 -12.13
CA ARG A 616 -2.16 0.36 -12.59
C ARG A 616 -2.82 1.57 -11.90
N LEU A 617 -4.16 1.60 -11.81
CA LEU A 617 -4.86 2.69 -11.10
C LEU A 617 -4.55 2.66 -9.59
N MET A 618 -4.56 1.48 -8.97
CA MET A 618 -4.21 1.37 -7.55
C MET A 618 -2.76 1.76 -7.27
N HIS A 619 -1.87 1.48 -8.22
CA HIS A 619 -0.47 1.90 -8.18
C HIS A 619 -0.35 3.43 -8.21
N ILE A 620 -1.07 4.13 -9.11
CA ILE A 620 -1.14 5.61 -9.10
C ILE A 620 -1.57 6.13 -7.73
N ARG A 621 -2.65 5.56 -7.17
CA ARG A 621 -3.15 5.95 -5.85
C ARG A 621 -2.12 5.73 -4.76
N SER A 622 -1.35 4.65 -4.81
CA SER A 622 -0.34 4.31 -3.81
C SER A 622 0.93 5.20 -3.84
N GLN A 623 1.13 6.03 -4.87
CA GLN A 623 2.30 6.91 -4.98
C GLN A 623 2.35 7.96 -3.87
N ALA A 624 1.18 8.54 -3.53
CA ALA A 624 1.04 9.60 -2.54
C ALA A 624 -0.33 9.54 -1.86
N ILE A 625 -0.40 9.88 -0.58
CA ILE A 625 -1.68 9.92 0.16
C ILE A 625 -2.70 10.86 -0.48
N GLY A 626 -2.27 11.98 -1.08
CA GLY A 626 -3.16 12.90 -1.78
C GLY A 626 -3.84 12.32 -3.04
N LEU A 627 -3.46 11.11 -3.45
CA LEU A 627 -4.10 10.36 -4.54
C LEU A 627 -5.03 9.27 -4.00
N MET A 628 -5.14 9.09 -2.67
CA MET A 628 -6.03 8.15 -2.00
C MET A 628 -7.18 8.91 -1.32
N PRO A 629 -8.30 9.17 -2.01
CA PRO A 629 -9.39 9.99 -1.44
C PRO A 629 -9.93 9.40 -0.13
N GLU A 630 -10.00 8.07 -0.02
CA GLU A 630 -10.49 7.38 1.17
C GLU A 630 -9.61 7.64 2.42
N ILE A 631 -8.32 7.92 2.23
CA ILE A 631 -7.37 8.23 3.31
C ILE A 631 -7.26 9.74 3.50
N GLU A 632 -7.07 10.51 2.43
CA GLU A 632 -6.88 11.97 2.50
C GLU A 632 -8.07 12.67 3.18
N ASP A 633 -9.29 12.31 2.81
CA ASP A 633 -10.50 12.95 3.32
C ASP A 633 -10.74 12.62 4.80
N ASN A 634 -10.36 11.42 5.24
CA ASN A 634 -10.60 10.91 6.60
C ASN A 634 -9.44 11.12 7.58
N CYS A 635 -8.21 11.34 7.08
CA CYS A 635 -7.00 11.41 7.90
C CYS A 635 -6.30 12.78 7.86
N MET A 636 -6.92 13.82 7.30
CA MET A 636 -6.23 15.09 7.05
C MET A 636 -5.62 15.72 8.31
N GLU A 637 -6.31 15.61 9.46
CA GLU A 637 -5.83 16.14 10.75
C GLU A 637 -4.67 15.29 11.30
N ASP A 638 -4.82 13.97 11.29
CA ASP A 638 -3.78 13.03 11.73
C ASP A 638 -2.50 13.12 10.88
N LEU A 639 -2.65 13.39 9.57
CA LEU A 639 -1.54 13.59 8.63
C LEU A 639 -0.69 14.81 8.98
N ALA A 640 -1.26 15.84 9.61
CA ALA A 640 -0.49 16.99 10.09
C ALA A 640 0.56 16.57 11.13
N THR A 641 0.24 15.57 11.97
CA THR A 641 1.17 15.02 12.97
C THR A 641 2.26 14.15 12.37
N CYS A 642 2.16 13.80 11.09
CA CYS A 642 3.06 12.91 10.36
C CYS A 642 4.05 13.66 9.45
N LYS A 643 4.03 15.00 9.44
CA LYS A 643 4.99 15.82 8.69
C LYS A 643 6.40 15.72 9.29
N ASN A 644 7.19 14.76 8.81
CA ASN A 644 8.65 14.90 8.79
C ASN A 644 9.05 15.58 7.47
N PRO A 645 9.78 16.70 7.48
CA PRO A 645 10.15 17.45 6.27
C PRO A 645 11.16 16.77 5.34
N GLY A 646 11.41 15.45 5.46
CA GLY A 646 12.52 14.77 4.79
C GLY A 646 12.16 13.76 3.69
N ILE A 647 11.00 13.08 3.74
CA ILE A 647 10.71 11.99 2.78
C ILE A 647 9.20 11.97 2.44
N LYS A 648 8.84 12.51 1.27
CA LYS A 648 7.49 12.42 0.69
C LYS A 648 7.16 10.95 0.41
N GLY A 649 6.01 10.46 0.87
CA GLY A 649 5.56 9.09 0.63
C GLY A 649 5.63 8.11 1.81
N GLU A 650 6.16 8.50 2.97
CA GLU A 650 6.11 7.69 4.20
C GLU A 650 4.89 8.01 5.08
N GLU A 651 3.97 8.84 4.60
CA GLU A 651 2.84 9.31 5.40
C GLU A 651 1.94 8.14 5.83
N MET A 652 1.75 7.15 4.95
CA MET A 652 0.97 5.94 5.25
C MET A 652 1.66 5.10 6.33
N ARG A 653 2.99 5.00 6.24
CA ARG A 653 3.82 4.31 7.23
C ARG A 653 3.74 5.00 8.59
N CYS A 654 3.71 6.33 8.61
CA CYS A 654 3.51 7.11 9.83
C CYS A 654 2.13 6.85 10.44
N LEU A 655 1.06 6.90 9.65
CA LEU A 655 -0.30 6.58 10.11
C LEU A 655 -0.37 5.15 10.69
N GLN A 656 0.18 4.15 9.99
CA GLN A 656 0.27 2.77 10.49
C GLN A 656 1.07 2.66 11.81
N LYS A 657 2.14 3.44 11.97
CA LYS A 657 2.93 3.47 13.22
C LYS A 657 2.16 4.10 14.37
N LYS A 658 1.33 5.11 14.10
CA LYS A 658 0.51 5.84 15.07
C LYS A 658 -0.92 5.32 15.18
N TYR A 659 -1.26 4.16 14.60
CA TYR A 659 -2.62 3.65 14.45
C TYR A 659 -3.51 3.79 15.69
N ASN A 660 -3.01 3.43 16.87
CA ASN A 660 -3.77 3.49 18.13
C ASN A 660 -4.15 4.93 18.55
N LYS A 661 -3.39 5.93 18.10
CA LYS A 661 -3.56 7.36 18.41
C LYS A 661 -4.36 8.14 17.35
N LEU A 662 -4.77 7.50 16.27
CA LEU A 662 -5.54 8.13 15.19
C LEU A 662 -7.01 8.34 15.57
N GLU A 663 -7.69 9.25 14.87
CA GLU A 663 -9.15 9.42 14.96
C GLU A 663 -9.89 8.17 14.42
N GLU A 664 -11.08 7.84 14.93
CA GLU A 664 -11.81 6.63 14.54
C GLU A 664 -12.11 6.54 13.03
N LYS A 665 -12.41 7.66 12.38
CA LYS A 665 -12.60 7.70 10.92
C LYS A 665 -11.30 7.38 10.18
N CYS A 666 -10.18 7.98 10.60
CA CYS A 666 -8.88 7.71 10.03
C CYS A 666 -8.43 6.26 10.30
N LYS A 667 -8.65 5.74 11.53
CA LYS A 667 -8.39 4.34 11.88
C LYS A 667 -9.12 3.39 10.95
N ALA A 668 -10.42 3.58 10.71
CA ALA A 668 -11.18 2.73 9.81
C ALA A 668 -10.63 2.76 8.38
N ALA A 669 -10.25 3.93 7.89
CA ALA A 669 -9.68 4.10 6.55
C ALA A 669 -8.31 3.42 6.41
N VAL A 670 -7.39 3.68 7.35
CA VAL A 670 -6.06 3.06 7.42
C VAL A 670 -6.16 1.55 7.60
N ARG A 671 -7.13 1.07 8.39
CA ARG A 671 -7.44 -0.35 8.55
C ARG A 671 -7.82 -0.99 7.22
N ASN A 672 -8.80 -0.43 6.53
CA ASN A 672 -9.27 -0.96 5.25
C ASN A 672 -8.13 -1.00 4.22
N PHE A 673 -7.35 0.08 4.10
CA PHE A 673 -6.21 0.12 3.20
C PHE A 673 -5.11 -0.89 3.56
N THR A 674 -4.77 -1.01 4.84
CA THR A 674 -3.75 -1.96 5.30
C THR A 674 -4.22 -3.41 5.09
N GLN A 675 -5.50 -3.71 5.31
CA GLN A 675 -6.05 -5.03 4.98
C GLN A 675 -5.97 -5.34 3.47
N MET A 676 -6.19 -4.32 2.62
CA MET A 676 -6.06 -4.46 1.16
C MET A 676 -4.62 -4.76 0.74
N THR A 677 -3.64 -4.01 1.26
CA THR A 677 -2.21 -4.22 0.97
C THR A 677 -1.66 -5.52 1.57
N MET A 678 -2.21 -5.99 2.68
CA MET A 678 -1.87 -7.32 3.24
C MET A 678 -2.44 -8.48 2.41
N THR A 679 -3.58 -8.26 1.75
CA THR A 679 -4.17 -9.25 0.82
C THR A 679 -3.51 -9.20 -0.55
N ASP A 680 -2.93 -8.06 -0.92
CA ASP A 680 -2.17 -7.86 -2.15
C ASP A 680 -0.95 -6.98 -1.89
N PRO A 681 0.20 -7.61 -1.62
CA PRO A 681 1.46 -6.91 -1.41
C PRO A 681 1.87 -6.05 -2.61
N THR A 682 1.32 -6.30 -3.80
CA THR A 682 1.64 -5.48 -4.99
C THR A 682 1.07 -4.07 -4.93
N LEU A 683 0.14 -3.81 -4.01
CA LEU A 683 -0.38 -2.47 -3.74
C LEU A 683 0.50 -1.63 -2.81
N ASP A 684 1.45 -2.25 -2.11
CA ASP A 684 2.44 -1.52 -1.32
C ASP A 684 3.56 -1.05 -2.26
N PHE A 685 3.41 0.17 -2.80
CA PHE A 685 4.36 0.74 -3.73
C PHE A 685 5.79 0.81 -3.17
N LEU A 686 5.94 1.17 -1.88
CA LEU A 686 7.26 1.29 -1.28
C LEU A 686 7.95 -0.08 -1.21
N LEU A 687 7.20 -1.12 -0.81
CA LEU A 687 7.69 -2.49 -0.79
C LEU A 687 8.05 -2.97 -2.20
N MET A 688 7.16 -2.80 -3.17
CA MET A 688 7.35 -3.29 -4.53
C MET A 688 8.51 -2.59 -5.24
N LYS A 689 8.64 -1.27 -5.09
CA LYS A 689 9.76 -0.51 -5.66
C LYS A 689 11.10 -0.93 -5.05
N ALA A 690 11.14 -1.16 -3.74
CA ALA A 690 12.35 -1.62 -3.08
C ALA A 690 12.70 -3.06 -3.49
N CYS A 691 11.69 -3.92 -3.66
CA CYS A 691 11.88 -5.34 -3.94
C CYS A 691 11.90 -5.72 -5.43
N GLU A 692 11.60 -4.81 -6.36
CA GLU A 692 11.60 -5.08 -7.81
C GLU A 692 12.84 -5.84 -8.31
N PRO A 693 14.09 -5.43 -8.00
CA PRO A 693 15.27 -6.18 -8.45
C PRO A 693 15.37 -7.56 -7.80
N MET A 694 14.87 -7.70 -6.57
CA MET A 694 14.92 -8.96 -5.81
C MET A 694 13.85 -9.94 -6.27
N ILE A 695 12.70 -9.45 -6.71
CA ILE A 695 11.62 -10.25 -7.30
C ILE A 695 12.13 -10.94 -8.57
N GLN A 696 12.84 -10.22 -9.43
CA GLN A 696 13.43 -10.78 -10.64
C GLN A 696 14.55 -11.78 -10.33
N LEU A 697 15.32 -11.56 -9.26
CA LEU A 697 16.43 -12.43 -8.87
C LEU A 697 15.96 -13.74 -8.22
N PHE A 698 15.02 -13.67 -7.29
CA PHE A 698 14.63 -14.81 -6.44
C PHE A 698 13.27 -15.42 -6.80
N CYS A 699 12.36 -14.63 -7.37
CA CYS A 699 10.94 -14.98 -7.48
C CYS A 699 10.40 -14.95 -8.92
N ALA A 700 11.26 -14.99 -9.94
CA ALA A 700 10.87 -14.90 -11.35
C ALA A 700 9.96 -16.05 -11.85
N ASN A 701 10.01 -17.22 -11.20
CA ASN A 701 9.32 -18.45 -11.65
C ASN A 701 7.95 -18.67 -10.98
N ILE A 702 7.34 -17.65 -10.37
CA ILE A 702 6.00 -17.78 -9.78
C ILE A 702 4.96 -17.68 -10.90
N GLU A 703 4.74 -18.79 -11.60
CA GLU A 703 3.67 -18.92 -12.60
C GLU A 703 2.32 -19.10 -11.89
N GLY A 704 1.36 -18.19 -12.14
CA GLY A 704 -0.03 -18.36 -11.70
C GLY A 704 -0.49 -17.50 -10.51
N GLY A 705 -0.40 -16.17 -10.63
CA GLY A 705 -1.47 -15.27 -10.20
C GLY A 705 -1.83 -15.13 -8.71
N ASN A 706 -1.15 -15.80 -7.77
CA ASN A 706 -1.34 -15.62 -6.33
C ASN A 706 -0.29 -14.65 -5.76
N GLU A 707 -0.69 -13.39 -5.57
CA GLU A 707 0.13 -12.31 -5.01
C GLU A 707 0.70 -12.65 -3.62
N ASN A 708 0.07 -13.58 -2.89
CA ASN A 708 0.53 -14.06 -1.60
C ASN A 708 1.77 -14.96 -1.68
N ASP A 709 1.98 -15.65 -2.80
CA ASP A 709 3.16 -16.52 -2.98
C ASP A 709 4.41 -15.68 -3.27
N LEU A 710 4.24 -14.49 -3.86
CA LEU A 710 5.32 -13.53 -4.08
C LEU A 710 5.92 -13.05 -2.75
N ILE A 711 5.09 -12.59 -1.81
CA ILE A 711 5.60 -12.13 -0.51
C ILE A 711 6.18 -13.28 0.31
N ARG A 712 5.62 -14.49 0.20
CA ARG A 712 6.19 -15.70 0.84
C ARG A 712 7.56 -16.04 0.27
N CYS A 713 7.76 -15.91 -1.05
CA CYS A 713 9.05 -16.07 -1.69
C CYS A 713 10.06 -15.03 -1.18
N LEU A 714 9.69 -13.74 -1.20
CA LEU A 714 10.55 -12.65 -0.71
C LEU A 714 10.95 -12.85 0.76
N ILE A 715 10.02 -13.28 1.62
CA ILE A 715 10.31 -13.58 3.03
C ILE A 715 11.30 -14.74 3.16
N ARG A 716 11.18 -15.78 2.34
CA ARG A 716 12.10 -16.94 2.38
C ARG A 716 13.54 -16.54 2.01
N HIS A 717 13.71 -15.60 1.10
CA HIS A 717 15.02 -15.14 0.62
C HIS A 717 15.52 -13.86 1.32
N LYS A 718 14.77 -13.26 2.25
CA LYS A 718 15.07 -11.92 2.81
C LYS A 718 16.41 -11.81 3.56
N ASN A 719 16.94 -12.94 4.01
CA ASN A 719 18.19 -13.00 4.76
C ASN A 719 19.39 -13.45 3.92
N GLU A 720 19.21 -13.67 2.62
CA GLU A 720 20.32 -13.96 1.73
C GLU A 720 21.22 -12.74 1.52
N GLN A 721 22.51 -12.99 1.31
CA GLN A 721 23.52 -11.93 1.15
C GLN A 721 23.23 -11.01 -0.04
N LYS A 722 22.58 -11.53 -1.09
CA LYS A 722 22.20 -10.76 -2.29
C LYS A 722 20.93 -9.94 -2.11
N MET A 723 20.23 -10.03 -0.97
CA MET A 723 19.01 -9.27 -0.71
C MET A 723 19.33 -7.79 -0.51
N ASP A 724 18.61 -6.92 -1.22
CA ASP A 724 18.72 -5.47 -1.07
C ASP A 724 18.27 -5.01 0.33
N PHE A 725 18.98 -4.03 0.88
CA PHE A 725 18.72 -3.51 2.22
C PHE A 725 17.33 -2.85 2.34
N HIS A 726 16.91 -2.07 1.33
CA HIS A 726 15.60 -1.42 1.34
C HIS A 726 14.48 -2.45 1.15
N CYS A 727 14.67 -3.44 0.28
CA CYS A 727 13.71 -4.54 0.14
C CYS A 727 13.55 -5.30 1.46
N LYS A 728 14.68 -5.67 2.10
CA LYS A 728 14.67 -6.33 3.41
C LYS A 728 13.92 -5.51 4.46
N ALA A 729 14.21 -4.22 4.57
CA ALA A 729 13.52 -3.33 5.50
C ALA A 729 12.02 -3.20 5.20
N GLY A 730 11.64 -3.20 3.92
CA GLY A 730 10.24 -3.23 3.48
C GLY A 730 9.52 -4.52 3.90
N ILE A 731 10.16 -5.68 3.69
CA ILE A 731 9.63 -6.99 4.09
C ILE A 731 9.47 -7.06 5.61
N ASP A 732 10.47 -6.61 6.37
CA ASP A 732 10.40 -6.56 7.84
C ASP A 732 9.26 -5.64 8.31
N HIS A 733 9.07 -4.49 7.67
CA HIS A 733 7.94 -3.59 7.95
C HIS A 733 6.58 -4.24 7.66
N HIS A 734 6.46 -4.98 6.56
CA HIS A 734 5.27 -5.73 6.21
C HIS A 734 4.96 -6.80 7.27
N GLN A 735 5.96 -7.60 7.66
CA GLN A 735 5.82 -8.63 8.70
C GLN A 735 5.47 -8.03 10.07
N ILE A 736 6.12 -6.94 10.49
CA ILE A 736 5.81 -6.25 11.76
C ILE A 736 4.38 -5.70 11.75
N THR A 737 3.96 -5.05 10.65
CA THR A 737 2.63 -4.43 10.55
C THR A 737 1.54 -5.49 10.62
N SER A 738 1.75 -6.68 10.04
CA SER A 738 0.84 -7.82 10.16
C SER A 738 0.64 -8.30 11.61
N MET A 739 1.64 -8.10 12.47
CA MET A 739 1.64 -8.63 13.85
C MET A 739 1.11 -7.65 14.91
N LYS A 740 0.90 -6.38 14.58
CA LYS A 740 0.60 -5.31 15.57
C LYS A 740 -0.84 -5.26 16.07
N ASP A 741 -1.83 -5.55 15.23
CA ASP A 741 -3.26 -5.36 15.57
C ASP A 741 -4.13 -6.51 15.06
N GLU A 742 -5.20 -6.83 15.80
CA GLU A 742 -6.29 -7.73 15.39
C GLU A 742 -6.93 -7.28 14.07
N ALA A 743 -6.99 -5.97 13.86
CA ALA A 743 -7.48 -5.35 12.64
C ALA A 743 -6.71 -5.76 11.38
N PHE A 744 -5.43 -6.15 11.50
CA PHE A 744 -4.54 -6.47 10.37
C PHE A 744 -4.32 -7.98 10.17
N LEU A 745 -5.11 -8.82 10.85
CA LEU A 745 -5.17 -10.26 10.59
C LEU A 745 -5.27 -10.51 9.08
N SER A 746 -4.29 -11.20 8.51
CA SER A 746 -4.30 -11.50 7.08
C SER A 746 -5.60 -12.26 6.77
N LYS A 747 -6.31 -11.85 5.70
CA LYS A 747 -7.55 -12.51 5.28
C LYS A 747 -7.36 -14.02 5.13
N GLN A 748 -6.16 -14.44 4.74
CA GLN A 748 -5.76 -15.84 4.61
C GLN A 748 -5.68 -16.56 5.96
N PHE A 749 -4.98 -16.01 6.95
CA PHE A 749 -4.91 -16.60 8.30
C PHE A 749 -6.32 -16.68 8.90
N ARG A 750 -7.10 -15.61 8.79
CA ARG A 750 -8.50 -15.60 9.25
C ARG A 750 -9.33 -16.64 8.51
N SER A 751 -9.20 -16.77 7.18
CA SER A 751 -9.98 -17.75 6.41
C SER A 751 -9.63 -19.20 6.70
N ARG A 752 -8.36 -19.50 7.02
CA ARG A 752 -7.86 -20.86 7.23
C ARG A 752 -8.02 -21.35 8.67
N CYS A 753 -7.97 -20.45 9.63
CA CYS A 753 -8.02 -20.76 11.07
C CYS A 753 -9.29 -20.26 11.77
N SER A 754 -10.28 -19.67 11.05
CA SER A 754 -11.43 -19.03 11.71
C SER A 754 -12.20 -19.97 12.65
N ASN A 755 -12.32 -21.24 12.29
CA ASN A 755 -13.12 -22.21 13.05
C ASN A 755 -12.42 -22.51 14.38
N GLU A 756 -11.15 -22.89 14.32
CA GLU A 756 -10.32 -23.22 15.48
C GLU A 756 -10.18 -22.04 16.44
N VAL A 757 -10.06 -20.83 15.88
CA VAL A 757 -9.95 -19.60 16.67
C VAL A 757 -11.22 -19.36 17.48
N ASN A 758 -12.39 -19.49 16.85
CA ASN A 758 -13.67 -19.30 17.53
C ASN A 758 -13.96 -20.41 18.56
N ASP A 759 -13.55 -21.64 18.27
CA ASP A 759 -13.84 -22.81 19.10
C ASP A 759 -12.92 -22.88 20.34
N HIS A 760 -11.69 -22.39 20.24
CA HIS A 760 -10.65 -22.64 21.25
C HIS A 760 -10.01 -21.39 21.86
N CYS A 761 -10.08 -20.22 21.21
CA CYS A 761 -9.47 -18.99 21.73
C CYS A 761 -10.57 -17.98 22.13
N LYS A 762 -10.85 -17.81 23.43
CA LYS A 762 -12.01 -17.03 23.93
C LYS A 762 -11.77 -15.53 24.21
N THR A 763 -10.54 -15.02 24.11
CA THR A 763 -10.17 -13.64 24.56
C THR A 763 -10.27 -12.59 23.44
N LYS A 764 -10.06 -11.29 23.71
CA LYS A 764 -9.90 -10.22 22.68
C LYS A 764 -8.55 -10.41 21.95
N GLN A 765 -8.52 -10.40 20.62
CA GLN A 765 -7.62 -11.24 19.83
C GLN A 765 -6.63 -10.51 18.92
N THR A 766 -5.54 -9.97 19.44
CA THR A 766 -4.41 -9.61 18.56
C THR A 766 -3.88 -10.85 17.81
N LYS A 767 -3.36 -10.70 16.59
CA LYS A 767 -2.77 -11.81 15.82
C LYS A 767 -1.72 -12.58 16.64
N ALA A 768 -0.89 -11.88 17.42
CA ALA A 768 0.11 -12.48 18.29
C ALA A 768 -0.49 -13.35 19.40
N THR A 769 -1.60 -12.93 20.03
CA THR A 769 -2.28 -13.71 21.08
C THR A 769 -3.01 -14.92 20.49
N VAL A 770 -3.58 -14.80 19.28
CA VAL A 770 -4.20 -15.93 18.57
C VAL A 770 -3.17 -16.97 18.18
N ILE A 771 -2.05 -16.56 17.57
CA ILE A 771 -0.96 -17.48 17.21
C ILE A 771 -0.43 -18.16 18.48
N GLN A 772 -0.30 -17.44 19.59
CA GLN A 772 0.12 -18.04 20.85
C GLN A 772 -0.90 -19.08 21.36
N CYS A 773 -2.19 -18.75 21.37
CA CYS A 773 -3.26 -19.67 21.77
C CYS A 773 -3.24 -20.95 20.92
N LEU A 774 -3.20 -20.81 19.58
CA LEU A 774 -3.17 -21.95 18.67
C LEU A 774 -1.85 -22.73 18.78
N ALA A 775 -0.72 -22.09 19.07
CA ALA A 775 0.56 -22.77 19.30
C ALA A 775 0.53 -23.59 20.60
N ASP A 776 -0.06 -23.05 21.67
CA ASP A 776 -0.24 -23.76 22.94
C ASP A 776 -1.22 -24.94 22.76
N LEU A 777 -2.28 -24.76 21.97
CA LEU A 777 -3.20 -25.84 21.57
C LEU A 777 -2.48 -26.92 20.74
N MET A 778 -1.66 -26.51 19.77
CA MET A 778 -0.88 -27.42 18.93
C MET A 778 0.14 -28.21 19.74
N LEU A 779 0.77 -27.57 20.73
CA LEU A 779 1.68 -28.20 21.68
C LEU A 779 0.94 -29.27 22.51
N ALA A 780 -0.22 -28.92 23.08
CA ALA A 780 -1.04 -29.84 23.83
C ALA A 780 -1.52 -31.04 22.98
N ASP A 781 -1.88 -30.79 21.72
CA ASP A 781 -2.29 -31.82 20.76
C ASP A 781 -1.18 -32.83 20.49
N VAL A 782 0.06 -32.36 20.28
CA VAL A 782 1.21 -33.25 20.03
C VAL A 782 1.52 -34.10 21.27
N LEU A 783 1.45 -33.51 22.46
CA LEU A 783 1.70 -34.21 23.73
C LEU A 783 0.59 -35.21 24.09
N LYS A 784 -0.69 -34.88 23.84
CA LYS A 784 -1.85 -35.72 24.20
C LYS A 784 -2.36 -36.62 23.07
N ASN A 785 -1.67 -36.70 21.92
CA ASN A 785 -2.14 -37.42 20.73
C ASN A 785 -3.52 -36.97 20.21
N GLN A 786 -3.80 -35.67 20.27
CA GLN A 786 -5.04 -35.08 19.76
C GLN A 786 -4.78 -34.33 18.45
N ASN A 787 -5.82 -34.09 17.67
CA ASN A 787 -5.73 -33.29 16.45
C ASN A 787 -6.95 -32.35 16.33
N ARG A 788 -7.00 -31.37 17.22
CA ARG A 788 -8.07 -30.36 17.29
C ARG A 788 -7.91 -29.29 16.22
N ILE A 789 -6.68 -29.07 15.73
CA ILE A 789 -6.38 -28.10 14.67
C ILE A 789 -6.35 -28.79 13.31
N ASN A 790 -7.15 -28.30 12.35
CA ASN A 790 -7.18 -28.84 10.98
C ASN A 790 -5.82 -28.65 10.25
N GLU A 791 -5.58 -29.42 9.20
CA GLU A 791 -4.29 -29.40 8.46
C GLU A 791 -3.99 -28.04 7.81
N ALA A 792 -4.98 -27.37 7.22
CA ALA A 792 -4.81 -26.09 6.55
C ALA A 792 -4.44 -24.94 7.51
N CYS A 793 -5.05 -24.91 8.70
CA CYS A 793 -4.74 -23.98 9.78
C CYS A 793 -3.39 -24.33 10.40
N ARG A 794 -3.11 -25.62 10.60
CA ARG A 794 -1.84 -26.10 11.13
C ARG A 794 -0.67 -25.67 10.24
N ASP A 795 -0.78 -25.77 8.93
CA ASP A 795 0.25 -25.32 7.99
C ASP A 795 0.44 -23.80 7.98
N GLU A 796 -0.65 -23.03 8.05
CA GLU A 796 -0.57 -21.57 8.14
C GLU A 796 0.06 -21.14 9.47
N LEU A 797 -0.31 -21.79 10.57
CA LEU A 797 0.24 -21.54 11.90
C LEU A 797 1.74 -21.85 11.95
N LYS A 798 2.20 -22.93 11.32
CA LYS A 798 3.64 -23.25 11.21
C LYS A 798 4.42 -22.15 10.49
N PHE A 799 3.87 -21.63 9.39
CA PHE A 799 4.51 -20.52 8.66
C PHE A 799 4.63 -19.26 9.55
N GLU A 800 3.58 -18.90 10.27
CA GLU A 800 3.60 -17.77 11.21
C GLU A 800 4.56 -17.98 12.38
N LEU A 801 4.64 -19.20 12.93
CA LEU A 801 5.58 -19.56 13.99
C LEU A 801 7.04 -19.50 13.51
N LEU A 802 7.31 -19.97 12.29
CA LEU A 802 8.64 -19.88 11.69
C LEU A 802 9.08 -18.41 11.54
N GLN A 803 8.19 -17.53 11.08
CA GLN A 803 8.47 -16.10 11.01
C GLN A 803 8.74 -15.51 12.39
N ARG A 804 7.88 -15.82 13.39
CA ARG A 804 8.12 -15.37 14.76
C ARG A 804 9.48 -15.84 15.27
N SER A 805 9.88 -17.09 15.00
CA SER A 805 11.15 -17.70 15.42
C SER A 805 12.40 -17.03 14.84
N GLU A 806 12.25 -16.25 13.78
CA GLU A 806 13.35 -15.61 13.07
C GLU A 806 13.83 -14.30 13.73
N SER A 807 12.93 -13.49 14.29
CA SER A 807 13.30 -12.21 14.89
C SER A 807 12.41 -11.90 16.08
N ILE A 808 13.04 -11.36 17.13
CA ILE A 808 12.33 -10.88 18.32
C ILE A 808 11.28 -9.80 17.97
N ASN A 809 11.50 -9.03 16.90
CA ASN A 809 10.59 -7.97 16.45
C ASN A 809 9.23 -8.50 15.95
N PHE A 810 9.16 -9.76 15.54
CA PHE A 810 7.91 -10.39 15.11
C PHE A 810 7.14 -11.01 16.29
N ASP A 811 7.69 -10.98 17.49
CA ASP A 811 7.06 -11.44 18.72
C ASP A 811 6.89 -10.28 19.71
N PRO A 812 5.85 -9.44 19.56
CA PRO A 812 5.68 -8.23 20.38
C PRO A 812 5.52 -8.55 21.87
N ILE A 813 5.00 -9.74 22.21
CA ILE A 813 4.83 -10.20 23.59
C ILE A 813 6.20 -10.49 24.20
N LEU A 814 7.01 -11.32 23.55
CA LEU A 814 8.34 -11.67 24.04
C LEU A 814 9.28 -10.46 24.04
N ALA A 815 9.23 -9.62 23.00
CA ALA A 815 10.01 -8.39 22.90
C ALA A 815 9.72 -7.42 24.06
N LYS A 816 8.43 -7.26 24.43
CA LYS A 816 8.02 -6.40 25.54
C LYS A 816 8.52 -6.92 26.88
N ILE A 817 8.36 -8.22 27.15
CA ILE A 817 8.75 -8.84 28.42
C ILE A 817 10.27 -8.88 28.58
N CYS A 818 11.00 -9.27 27.53
CA CYS A 818 12.47 -9.39 27.55
C CYS A 818 13.20 -8.08 27.24
N HIS A 819 12.51 -6.93 27.13
CA HIS A 819 13.11 -5.66 26.66
C HIS A 819 14.34 -5.23 27.47
N LYS A 820 14.27 -5.35 28.81
CA LYS A 820 15.38 -5.01 29.72
C LYS A 820 16.56 -5.96 29.54
N ASP A 821 16.28 -7.26 29.42
CA ASP A 821 17.30 -8.31 29.23
C ASP A 821 18.01 -8.17 27.89
N ILE A 822 17.28 -7.85 26.81
CA ILE A 822 17.84 -7.62 25.48
C ILE A 822 18.83 -6.45 25.51
N LYS A 823 18.45 -5.32 26.12
CA LYS A 823 19.33 -4.16 26.24
C LYS A 823 20.59 -4.47 27.06
N ARG A 824 20.46 -5.29 28.09
CA ARG A 824 21.55 -5.62 29.01
C ARG A 824 22.54 -6.63 28.43
N PHE A 825 22.04 -7.69 27.79
CA PHE A 825 22.84 -8.86 27.41
C PHE A 825 23.05 -9.03 25.90
N CYS A 826 22.18 -8.46 25.06
CA CYS A 826 22.13 -8.76 23.62
C CYS A 826 22.06 -7.49 22.75
N SER A 827 22.60 -6.36 23.24
CA SER A 827 22.59 -5.07 22.53
C SER A 827 23.53 -5.04 21.32
N ASP A 828 24.51 -5.94 21.26
CA ASP A 828 25.47 -6.14 20.16
C ASP A 828 24.86 -6.90 18.97
N ARG A 829 23.65 -7.46 19.11
CA ARG A 829 23.01 -8.32 18.12
C ARG A 829 21.97 -7.57 17.29
N THR A 830 21.99 -7.78 15.98
CA THR A 830 20.96 -7.25 15.08
C THR A 830 19.68 -8.09 15.14
N PRO A 831 18.49 -7.49 15.22
CA PRO A 831 17.23 -8.23 15.13
C PRO A 831 17.05 -8.88 13.75
N GLY A 832 17.16 -10.21 13.69
CA GLY A 832 17.07 -11.02 12.47
C GLY A 832 17.96 -12.26 12.54
N ASN A 833 17.75 -13.23 11.66
CA ASN A 833 18.51 -14.50 11.65
C ASN A 833 18.54 -15.26 13.00
N ALA A 834 17.53 -15.05 13.84
CA ALA A 834 17.42 -15.51 15.21
C ALA A 834 18.55 -15.06 16.15
N GLU A 835 19.41 -14.09 15.79
CA GLU A 835 20.59 -13.71 16.58
C GLU A 835 20.25 -13.25 18.01
N VAL A 836 19.26 -12.36 18.17
CA VAL A 836 18.84 -11.88 19.50
C VAL A 836 18.20 -13.01 20.31
N LEU A 837 17.41 -13.88 19.66
CA LEU A 837 16.75 -15.00 20.31
C LEU A 837 17.76 -16.05 20.77
N ASP A 838 18.75 -16.37 19.93
CA ASP A 838 19.85 -17.28 20.26
C ASP A 838 20.69 -16.71 21.41
N CYS A 839 20.96 -15.39 21.43
CA CYS A 839 21.65 -14.73 22.54
C CYS A 839 20.88 -14.88 23.87
N LEU A 840 19.56 -14.66 23.86
CA LEU A 840 18.73 -14.85 25.06
C LEU A 840 18.73 -16.32 25.52
N LYS A 841 18.68 -17.28 24.58
CA LYS A 841 18.75 -18.73 24.89
C LYS A 841 20.10 -19.11 25.49
N ASP A 842 21.21 -18.60 24.95
CA ASP A 842 22.55 -18.83 25.47
C ASP A 842 22.73 -18.25 26.89
N ARG A 843 21.96 -17.19 27.22
CA ARG A 843 21.94 -16.50 28.52
C ARG A 843 20.74 -16.89 29.39
N ARG A 844 20.11 -18.03 29.16
CA ARG A 844 18.85 -18.43 29.84
C ARG A 844 18.88 -18.36 31.38
N ASN A 845 20.05 -18.52 32.01
CA ASN A 845 20.20 -18.46 33.47
C ASN A 845 20.39 -17.03 34.01
N ASP A 846 20.69 -16.07 33.12
CA ASP A 846 21.06 -14.68 33.44
C ASP A 846 19.89 -13.70 33.19
N VAL A 847 18.86 -14.12 32.44
CA VAL A 847 17.68 -13.30 32.11
C VAL A 847 16.67 -13.24 33.27
N SER A 848 15.79 -12.24 33.24
CA SER A 848 14.72 -12.09 34.23
C SER A 848 13.78 -13.32 34.29
N PRO A 849 13.16 -13.63 35.45
CA PRO A 849 12.24 -14.78 35.58
C PRO A 849 11.05 -14.73 34.61
N GLN A 850 10.52 -13.53 34.35
CA GLN A 850 9.41 -13.32 33.41
C GLN A 850 9.84 -13.61 31.97
N CYS A 851 11.04 -13.15 31.56
CA CYS A 851 11.59 -13.45 30.25
C CYS A 851 11.91 -14.94 30.12
N TYR A 852 12.56 -15.53 31.12
CA TYR A 852 12.89 -16.96 31.16
C TYR A 852 11.65 -17.83 30.95
N THR A 853 10.55 -17.57 31.66
CA THR A 853 9.31 -18.37 31.54
C THR A 853 8.77 -18.38 30.12
N LYS A 854 8.77 -17.23 29.44
CA LYS A 854 8.28 -17.13 28.05
C LYS A 854 9.29 -17.70 27.05
N LEU A 855 10.59 -17.51 27.28
CA LEU A 855 11.66 -18.07 26.47
C LEU A 855 11.66 -19.60 26.53
N GLN A 856 11.51 -20.17 27.72
CA GLN A 856 11.44 -21.61 27.93
C GLN A 856 10.25 -22.24 27.21
N ARG A 857 9.07 -21.59 27.22
CA ARG A 857 7.92 -22.06 26.43
C ARG A 857 8.24 -22.13 24.94
N ARG A 858 8.99 -21.17 24.41
CA ARG A 858 9.43 -21.16 23.02
C ARG A 858 10.43 -22.26 22.71
N GLU A 859 11.40 -22.47 23.59
CA GLU A 859 12.37 -23.57 23.41
C GLU A 859 11.70 -24.95 23.40
N LYS A 860 10.65 -25.13 24.21
CA LYS A 860 9.82 -26.35 24.18
C LYS A 860 9.12 -26.53 22.83
N LEU A 861 8.56 -25.46 22.27
CA LEU A 861 7.97 -25.48 20.92
C LEU A 861 9.00 -25.82 19.85
N ASP A 862 10.22 -25.27 19.92
CA ASP A 862 11.29 -25.52 18.96
C ASP A 862 11.73 -27.00 18.93
N VAL A 863 11.72 -27.68 20.09
CA VAL A 863 12.08 -29.11 20.18
C VAL A 863 10.97 -30.01 19.64
N ILE A 864 9.72 -29.69 19.96
CA ILE A 864 8.55 -30.51 19.56
C ILE A 864 8.20 -30.29 18.08
N LEU A 865 8.50 -29.10 17.56
CA LEU A 865 8.23 -28.70 16.17
C LEU A 865 9.51 -28.17 15.52
N PRO A 866 10.50 -29.04 15.22
CA PRO A 866 11.80 -28.61 14.69
C PRO A 866 11.72 -27.82 13.39
N GLU A 867 10.67 -28.08 12.60
CA GLU A 867 10.36 -27.38 11.35
C GLU A 867 10.04 -25.89 11.53
N ASN A 868 9.69 -25.47 12.74
CA ASN A 868 9.40 -24.07 13.09
C ASN A 868 10.58 -23.37 13.77
N ASP A 869 11.69 -24.06 14.04
CA ASP A 869 12.90 -23.47 14.61
C ASP A 869 13.76 -22.87 13.50
N TYR A 870 13.63 -21.56 13.26
CA TYR A 870 14.40 -20.87 12.23
C TYR A 870 15.92 -21.05 12.40
N SER A 871 16.43 -21.04 13.64
CA SER A 871 17.88 -21.16 13.88
C SER A 871 18.39 -22.54 13.44
N LEU A 872 17.64 -23.60 13.76
CA LEU A 872 17.93 -24.95 13.29
C LEU A 872 17.80 -25.06 11.77
N MET A 873 16.67 -24.65 11.21
CA MET A 873 16.38 -24.82 9.78
C MET A 873 17.34 -24.03 8.89
N SER A 874 17.69 -22.80 9.26
CA SER A 874 18.59 -21.95 8.46
C SER A 874 20.06 -22.35 8.62
N LYS A 875 20.54 -22.56 9.85
CA LYS A 875 21.97 -22.81 10.12
C LYS A 875 22.37 -24.26 9.82
N CYS A 876 21.41 -25.19 9.75
CA CYS A 876 21.62 -26.58 9.35
C CYS A 876 21.18 -26.91 7.91
N ASP A 877 20.73 -25.93 7.12
CA ASP A 877 20.11 -26.14 5.79
C ASP A 877 20.96 -27.04 4.88
N SER A 878 22.26 -26.81 4.79
CA SER A 878 23.17 -27.61 3.95
C SER A 878 23.18 -29.11 4.27
N VAL A 879 22.99 -29.50 5.54
CA VAL A 879 22.94 -30.89 5.97
C VAL A 879 21.53 -31.44 5.82
N ILE A 880 20.51 -30.60 6.10
CA ILE A 880 19.11 -30.97 5.93
C ILE A 880 18.84 -31.32 4.46
N GLN A 881 19.27 -30.50 3.52
CA GLN A 881 19.05 -30.73 2.09
C GLN A 881 19.84 -31.93 1.54
N LYS A 882 21.06 -32.17 2.03
CA LYS A 882 21.92 -33.26 1.52
C LYS A 882 21.60 -34.62 2.14
N SER A 883 21.36 -34.65 3.44
CA SER A 883 21.29 -35.89 4.23
C SER A 883 19.91 -36.19 4.80
N CYS A 884 19.03 -35.18 4.93
CA CYS A 884 17.70 -35.34 5.54
C CYS A 884 16.52 -34.99 4.62
N ALA A 885 16.74 -34.84 3.31
CA ALA A 885 15.70 -34.40 2.37
C ALA A 885 14.48 -35.34 2.30
N ASN A 886 14.68 -36.64 2.52
CA ASN A 886 13.64 -37.67 2.43
C ASN A 886 12.93 -37.95 3.77
N GLU A 887 13.36 -37.33 4.86
CA GLU A 887 12.78 -37.55 6.19
C GLU A 887 11.54 -36.67 6.40
N LYS A 888 10.58 -37.16 7.20
CA LYS A 888 9.43 -36.34 7.60
C LYS A 888 9.93 -35.16 8.44
N LYS A 889 9.34 -33.98 8.24
CA LYS A 889 9.77 -32.73 8.91
C LYS A 889 9.81 -32.82 10.45
N GLN A 890 8.93 -33.63 11.03
CA GLN A 890 8.87 -33.91 12.48
C GLN A 890 10.08 -34.70 13.01
N ASN A 891 10.79 -35.42 12.14
CA ASN A 891 11.94 -36.28 12.49
C ASN A 891 13.30 -35.65 12.13
N ILE A 892 13.33 -34.36 11.77
CA ILE A 892 14.56 -33.68 11.35
C ILE A 892 15.64 -33.73 12.45
N LEU A 893 15.28 -33.56 13.74
CA LEU A 893 16.24 -33.67 14.84
C LEU A 893 16.86 -35.07 14.94
N ALA A 894 16.05 -36.13 14.76
CA ALA A 894 16.54 -37.50 14.76
C ALA A 894 17.48 -37.77 13.57
N CYS A 895 17.19 -37.23 12.39
CA CYS A 895 18.08 -37.32 11.24
C CYS A 895 19.40 -36.57 11.49
N LEU A 896 19.35 -35.30 11.90
CA LEU A 896 20.54 -34.49 12.18
C LEU A 896 21.43 -35.14 13.24
N ARG A 897 20.83 -35.79 14.23
CA ARG A 897 21.54 -36.57 15.26
C ARG A 897 22.40 -37.69 14.66
N ARG A 898 21.88 -38.48 13.70
CA ARG A 898 22.64 -39.55 13.05
C ARG A 898 23.88 -39.03 12.30
N HIS A 899 23.83 -37.77 11.86
CA HIS A 899 24.90 -37.12 11.12
C HIS A 899 25.74 -36.14 11.97
N ALA A 900 25.51 -36.05 13.28
CA ALA A 900 26.12 -35.03 14.16
C ALA A 900 27.65 -35.07 14.20
N ASN A 901 28.24 -36.26 14.08
CA ASN A 901 29.69 -36.49 14.15
C ASN A 901 30.39 -36.48 12.78
N GLN A 902 29.67 -36.22 11.68
CA GLN A 902 30.28 -36.17 10.35
C GLN A 902 30.97 -34.81 10.12
N ASP A 903 32.09 -34.82 9.40
CA ASP A 903 32.84 -33.58 9.06
C ASP A 903 32.01 -32.60 8.22
N SER A 904 30.99 -33.09 7.52
CA SER A 904 30.04 -32.28 6.77
C SER A 904 29.11 -31.42 7.64
N MET A 905 29.09 -31.60 8.97
CA MET A 905 28.23 -30.86 9.90
C MET A 905 28.86 -29.51 10.31
N PRO A 906 28.27 -28.36 9.94
CA PRO A 906 28.79 -27.05 10.34
C PRO A 906 28.85 -26.89 11.86
N VAL A 907 29.89 -26.24 12.37
CA VAL A 907 30.11 -26.05 13.83
C VAL A 907 28.91 -25.36 14.50
N VAL A 908 28.35 -24.35 13.85
CA VAL A 908 27.18 -23.61 14.34
C VAL A 908 25.94 -24.50 14.39
N CYS A 909 25.69 -25.30 13.34
CA CYS A 909 24.60 -26.27 13.32
C CYS A 909 24.74 -27.30 14.44
N ARG A 910 25.95 -27.83 14.63
CA ARG A 910 26.25 -28.82 15.68
C ARG A 910 25.95 -28.27 17.08
N ARG A 911 26.35 -27.03 17.36
CA ARG A 911 26.03 -26.35 18.63
C ARG A 911 24.52 -26.23 18.85
N ILE A 912 23.76 -25.84 17.82
CA ILE A 912 22.29 -25.70 17.91
C ILE A 912 21.65 -27.07 18.13
N LEU A 913 22.06 -28.08 17.36
CA LEU A 913 21.60 -29.46 17.51
C LEU A 913 21.82 -29.94 18.95
N TYR A 914 23.02 -29.77 19.50
CA TYR A 914 23.32 -30.16 20.88
C TYR A 914 22.45 -29.42 21.88
N HIS A 915 22.23 -28.11 21.72
CA HIS A 915 21.32 -27.38 22.59
C HIS A 915 19.88 -27.92 22.53
N ARG A 916 19.38 -28.32 21.36
CA ARG A 916 18.04 -28.92 21.23
C ARG A 916 17.96 -30.33 21.81
N LEU A 917 18.99 -31.14 21.59
CA LEU A 917 19.08 -32.48 22.19
C LEU A 917 19.20 -32.42 23.71
N MET A 918 19.86 -31.39 24.25
CA MET A 918 19.94 -31.13 25.70
C MET A 918 18.54 -30.90 26.30
N ILE A 919 17.71 -30.08 25.65
CA ILE A 919 16.33 -29.78 26.10
C ILE A 919 15.42 -31.01 25.91
N LEU A 920 15.58 -31.73 24.80
CA LEU A 920 14.87 -32.98 24.54
C LEU A 920 15.15 -34.02 25.64
N ASN A 921 16.41 -34.12 26.07
CA ASN A 921 16.84 -35.09 27.09
C ASN A 921 16.68 -34.58 28.52
N SER A 922 16.39 -33.29 28.73
CA SER A 922 16.12 -32.77 30.07
C SER A 922 14.74 -33.15 30.59
N ASP A 923 13.77 -33.49 29.72
CA ASP A 923 12.42 -33.82 30.16
C ASP A 923 11.84 -34.99 29.36
N ALA A 924 11.52 -36.09 30.05
CA ALA A 924 10.90 -37.27 29.44
C ALA A 924 9.68 -36.93 28.57
N ARG A 925 8.91 -35.88 28.91
CA ARG A 925 7.69 -35.45 28.18
C ARG A 925 7.95 -35.06 26.74
N PHE A 926 9.17 -34.63 26.41
CA PHE A 926 9.54 -34.28 25.05
C PHE A 926 10.00 -35.49 24.24
N ASN A 927 10.29 -36.61 24.90
CA ASN A 927 10.62 -37.87 24.26
C ASN A 927 9.41 -38.82 24.25
N LYS A 928 8.51 -38.58 23.30
CA LYS A 928 7.25 -39.32 23.16
C LYS A 928 7.45 -40.83 22.89
N GLY A 929 8.49 -41.18 22.14
CA GLY A 929 8.87 -42.59 21.91
C GLY A 929 9.24 -43.28 23.21
N LEU A 930 10.07 -42.62 24.02
CA LEU A 930 10.45 -43.08 25.35
C LEU A 930 9.24 -43.22 26.29
N ILE A 931 8.38 -42.21 26.41
CA ILE A 931 7.22 -42.28 27.33
C ILE A 931 6.28 -43.42 26.94
N ASN A 932 5.92 -43.52 25.66
CA ASN A 932 4.98 -44.54 25.23
C ASN A 932 5.54 -45.95 25.43
N SER A 933 6.84 -46.15 25.19
CA SER A 933 7.48 -47.46 25.29
C SER A 933 7.86 -47.83 26.73
N CYS A 934 8.15 -46.84 27.59
CA CYS A 934 8.54 -47.03 28.98
C CYS A 934 7.41 -46.84 30.00
N GLN A 935 6.16 -46.62 29.57
CA GLN A 935 5.06 -46.26 30.47
C GLN A 935 4.87 -47.24 31.64
N THR A 936 4.94 -48.53 31.35
CA THR A 936 4.85 -49.63 32.33
C THR A 936 6.06 -49.69 33.27
N ASP A 937 7.25 -49.42 32.75
CA ASP A 937 8.48 -49.44 33.55
C ASP A 937 8.57 -48.20 34.46
N ILE A 938 8.12 -47.05 33.98
CA ILE A 938 8.05 -45.81 34.75
C ILE A 938 7.13 -46.01 35.95
N SER A 939 5.92 -46.55 35.75
CA SER A 939 4.98 -46.77 36.84
C SER A 939 5.44 -47.86 37.82
N LYS A 940 6.21 -48.84 37.37
CA LYS A 940 6.69 -49.96 38.19
C LYS A 940 7.95 -49.64 39.00
N TYR A 941 8.89 -48.88 38.43
CA TYR A 941 10.22 -48.68 39.00
C TYR A 941 10.57 -47.22 39.32
N CYS A 942 9.82 -46.27 38.79
CA CYS A 942 10.06 -44.83 38.90
C CYS A 942 8.83 -44.05 39.37
N SER A 943 7.83 -44.72 39.97
CA SER A 943 6.61 -44.11 40.51
C SER A 943 6.92 -42.99 41.51
N ASP A 944 7.92 -43.21 42.36
CA ASP A 944 8.32 -42.30 43.45
C ASP A 944 8.89 -40.96 42.94
N VAL A 945 9.10 -40.84 41.63
CA VAL A 945 9.57 -39.65 40.94
C VAL A 945 8.42 -38.88 40.26
N VAL A 946 7.28 -39.56 40.04
CA VAL A 946 6.09 -39.03 39.34
C VAL A 946 5.05 -38.47 40.32
N VAL A 947 5.06 -38.93 41.58
CA VAL A 947 4.14 -38.48 42.64
C VAL A 947 4.65 -37.18 43.24
N ASP A 948 4.21 -36.03 42.72
CA ASP A 948 4.27 -34.73 43.42
C ASP A 948 3.34 -33.63 42.83
N ASP A 949 2.48 -33.88 41.83
CA ASP A 949 1.61 -32.83 41.25
C ASP A 949 0.16 -33.33 40.94
N ASP A 950 -0.55 -33.89 41.92
CA ASP A 950 -2.03 -34.05 41.81
C ASP A 950 -2.82 -33.08 42.73
N ASP A 951 -2.16 -32.28 43.58
CA ASP A 951 -2.85 -31.45 44.59
C ASP A 951 -2.86 -29.91 44.36
N ASP A 952 -2.18 -29.34 43.35
CA ASP A 952 -2.05 -27.87 43.21
C ASP A 952 -2.65 -27.26 41.91
N ASP A 953 -3.54 -27.95 41.19
CA ASP A 953 -4.26 -27.39 40.02
C ASP A 953 -5.68 -26.89 40.36
N LYS A 954 -5.84 -26.34 41.57
CA LYS A 954 -6.98 -25.51 41.98
C LYS A 954 -6.46 -24.30 42.72
N ASP A 955 -6.16 -23.23 41.98
CA ASP A 955 -6.42 -21.82 42.34
C ASP A 955 -5.53 -20.91 41.49
N SER A 956 -6.10 -20.35 40.41
CA SER A 956 -5.88 -18.98 39.93
C SER A 956 -6.63 -18.73 38.60
N ASP A 957 -7.93 -19.00 38.62
CA ASP A 957 -8.87 -18.13 37.92
C ASP A 957 -9.30 -17.05 38.93
N ASP A 958 -9.48 -15.82 38.46
CA ASP A 958 -9.98 -14.63 39.17
C ASP A 958 -8.93 -13.75 39.89
N ASP A 959 -8.43 -12.71 39.21
CA ASP A 959 -8.88 -11.32 39.41
C ASP A 959 -7.94 -10.32 38.72
N ALA A 960 -8.52 -9.46 37.88
CA ALA A 960 -8.13 -8.07 37.73
C ALA A 960 -9.24 -7.35 36.95
N THR A 961 -10.34 -7.09 37.65
CA THR A 961 -11.08 -5.87 37.38
C THR A 961 -10.18 -4.67 37.67
N MET A 962 -10.02 -3.74 36.72
CA MET A 962 -9.53 -2.42 37.09
C MET A 962 -10.24 -1.32 36.30
N LYS A 963 -10.88 -0.47 37.11
CA LYS A 963 -11.45 0.83 36.80
C LYS A 963 -10.41 1.74 36.14
N LYS A 964 -10.95 2.71 35.40
CA LYS A 964 -10.31 3.96 34.97
C LYS A 964 -9.59 4.65 36.13
N ASP A 965 -8.44 5.27 35.88
CA ASP A 965 -8.31 6.72 35.71
C ASP A 965 -6.84 7.08 35.35
N ASP A 966 -6.72 7.95 34.34
CA ASP A 966 -5.76 9.03 34.04
C ASP A 966 -4.26 9.01 34.47
N ASP A 967 -3.43 9.27 33.45
CA ASP A 967 -2.18 10.06 33.34
C ASP A 967 -1.35 10.44 34.60
N ASP A 968 -0.05 10.09 34.57
CA ASP A 968 1.12 10.99 34.43
C ASP A 968 2.39 10.62 35.27
N ASP A 969 3.52 11.00 34.70
CA ASP A 969 4.96 10.87 34.96
C ASP A 969 5.58 10.43 36.33
N GLY A 970 6.52 9.49 36.21
CA GLY A 970 7.94 9.58 36.64
C GLY A 970 8.34 9.71 38.13
N LYS A 971 9.00 8.66 38.68
CA LYS A 971 10.34 8.70 39.32
C LYS A 971 10.75 7.36 39.93
N ASP A 972 12.06 7.16 39.98
CA ASP A 972 12.80 6.10 40.66
C ASP A 972 12.49 6.05 42.17
N ASP A 973 12.56 4.85 42.77
CA ASP A 973 13.09 4.66 44.13
C ASP A 973 13.48 3.19 44.36
N ASP A 974 14.67 3.01 44.93
CA ASP A 974 15.25 1.76 45.42
C ASP A 974 14.47 1.22 46.63
N ALA A 975 14.23 -0.09 46.68
CA ALA A 975 14.06 -0.79 47.95
C ALA A 975 14.43 -2.27 47.85
N ASN A 976 15.35 -2.62 48.73
CA ASN A 976 15.95 -3.90 49.04
C ASN A 976 14.91 -4.87 49.64
N VAL A 977 14.77 -6.09 49.11
CA VAL A 977 14.24 -7.24 49.86
C VAL A 977 15.10 -8.47 49.61
N SER A 978 15.58 -8.98 50.74
CA SER A 978 16.50 -10.06 50.98
C SER A 978 15.94 -11.44 50.63
N ASP A 979 16.84 -12.28 50.14
CA ASP A 979 17.03 -13.71 50.43
C ASP A 979 15.80 -14.60 50.73
N GLY A 980 15.59 -15.60 49.87
CA GLY A 980 14.79 -16.79 50.19
C GLY A 980 14.03 -17.42 49.02
N GLY A 981 14.62 -18.44 48.37
CA GLY A 981 13.86 -19.48 47.66
C GLY A 981 14.12 -19.58 46.15
N ASP A 982 15.17 -20.30 45.78
CA ASP A 982 15.46 -20.74 44.42
C ASP A 982 14.31 -21.62 43.87
N THR A 983 13.46 -21.08 42.99
CA THR A 983 12.43 -21.84 42.26
C THR A 983 12.96 -22.38 40.92
N ARG A 984 14.28 -22.45 40.73
CA ARG A 984 14.92 -23.03 39.55
C ARG A 984 15.23 -24.51 39.77
N ASP A 985 14.21 -25.36 39.71
CA ASP A 985 14.29 -26.79 39.31
C ASP A 985 13.08 -27.55 39.87
N ARG A 986 11.94 -27.52 39.18
CA ARG A 986 10.99 -28.64 39.20
C ARG A 986 11.09 -29.40 37.88
N ASP A 987 12.27 -29.96 37.62
CA ASP A 987 12.55 -30.81 36.47
C ASP A 987 12.05 -32.26 36.73
N MET A 988 10.71 -32.41 36.81
CA MET A 988 10.04 -33.70 37.00
C MET A 988 10.46 -34.72 35.92
N GLY A 989 10.61 -34.27 34.66
CA GLY A 989 10.93 -35.14 33.52
C GLY A 989 12.37 -35.62 33.47
N GLY A 990 13.34 -34.78 33.85
CA GLY A 990 14.75 -35.17 33.91
C GLY A 990 15.03 -36.22 34.98
N ARG A 991 14.26 -36.18 36.08
CA ARG A 991 14.31 -37.20 37.13
C ARG A 991 13.82 -38.57 36.64
N VAL A 992 12.81 -38.61 35.76
CA VAL A 992 12.31 -39.87 35.17
C VAL A 992 13.34 -40.51 34.25
N ILE A 993 13.96 -39.74 33.34
CA ILE A 993 15.03 -40.24 32.46
C ILE A 993 16.20 -40.76 33.32
N GLN A 994 16.59 -40.01 34.35
CA GLN A 994 17.66 -40.44 35.25
C GLN A 994 17.31 -41.71 36.02
N CYS A 995 16.06 -41.87 36.46
CA CYS A 995 15.60 -43.08 37.12
C CYS A 995 15.69 -44.29 36.18
N LEU A 996 15.14 -44.17 34.96
CA LEU A 996 15.20 -45.22 33.95
C LEU A 996 16.65 -45.63 33.62
N ARG A 997 17.55 -44.65 33.44
CA ARG A 997 18.99 -44.90 33.23
C ARG A 997 19.65 -45.64 34.39
N SER A 998 19.31 -45.27 35.63
CA SER A 998 19.79 -45.94 36.83
C SER A 998 19.32 -47.40 36.90
N LYS A 999 18.05 -47.66 36.57
CA LYS A 999 17.47 -49.02 36.54
C LYS A 999 18.03 -49.86 35.40
N TYR A 1000 18.28 -49.25 34.25
CA TYR A 1000 18.94 -49.90 33.12
C TYR A 1000 20.37 -50.36 33.45
N ALA A 1001 21.09 -49.59 34.25
CA ALA A 1001 22.43 -49.92 34.72
C ALA A 1001 22.47 -50.99 35.83
N ASP A 1002 21.31 -51.42 36.35
CA ASP A 1002 21.19 -52.41 37.41
C ASP A 1002 20.88 -53.80 36.81
N SER A 1003 21.81 -54.74 36.97
CA SER A 1003 21.66 -56.12 36.48
C SER A 1003 20.51 -56.89 37.16
N ALA A 1004 20.00 -56.41 38.30
CA ALA A 1004 18.88 -57.03 39.01
C ALA A 1004 17.50 -56.65 38.42
N VAL A 1005 17.44 -55.67 37.52
CA VAL A 1005 16.20 -55.13 36.95
C VAL A 1005 16.11 -55.46 35.46
N THR A 1006 14.92 -55.86 35.01
CA THR A 1006 14.62 -56.10 33.59
C THR A 1006 13.54 -55.14 33.13
N LEU A 1007 13.91 -54.25 32.21
CA LEU A 1007 12.99 -53.30 31.56
C LEU A 1007 12.39 -53.92 30.29
N ASP A 1008 11.28 -53.37 29.81
CA ASP A 1008 10.65 -53.79 28.57
C ASP A 1008 11.59 -53.59 27.37
N SER A 1009 11.58 -54.52 26.41
CA SER A 1009 12.45 -54.46 25.23
C SER A 1009 12.28 -53.20 24.37
N GLN A 1010 11.06 -52.67 24.26
CA GLN A 1010 10.78 -51.42 23.55
C GLN A 1010 11.27 -50.22 24.36
N CYS A 1011 11.08 -50.23 25.68
CA CYS A 1011 11.64 -49.22 26.57
C CYS A 1011 13.17 -49.19 26.51
N VAL A 1012 13.81 -50.35 26.53
CA VAL A 1012 15.27 -50.50 26.42
C VAL A 1012 15.78 -49.88 25.12
N THR A 1013 15.08 -50.14 23.99
CA THR A 1013 15.49 -49.59 22.69
C THR A 1013 15.46 -48.06 22.67
N GLU A 1014 14.37 -47.46 23.17
CA GLU A 1014 14.23 -45.99 23.26
C GLU A 1014 15.21 -45.39 24.28
N LEU A 1015 15.47 -46.08 25.39
CA LEU A 1015 16.40 -45.63 26.42
C LEU A 1015 17.85 -45.69 25.96
N ILE A 1016 18.24 -46.72 25.19
CA ILE A 1016 19.55 -46.79 24.53
C ILE A 1016 19.72 -45.59 23.59
N ASP A 1017 18.68 -45.23 22.84
CA ASP A 1017 18.72 -44.08 21.94
C ASP A 1017 18.94 -42.76 22.72
N VAL A 1018 18.30 -42.59 23.88
CA VAL A 1018 18.54 -41.45 24.79
C VAL A 1018 19.96 -41.45 25.35
N ILE A 1019 20.45 -42.61 25.81
CA ILE A 1019 21.81 -42.75 26.35
C ILE A 1019 22.84 -42.44 25.26
N GLN A 1020 22.71 -43.02 24.06
CA GLN A 1020 23.60 -42.75 22.94
C GLN A 1020 23.57 -41.28 22.52
N THR A 1021 22.40 -40.64 22.56
CA THR A 1021 22.27 -39.19 22.33
C THR A 1021 23.09 -38.39 23.35
N SER A 1022 23.04 -38.77 24.63
CA SER A 1022 23.80 -38.08 25.69
C SER A 1022 25.33 -38.23 25.55
N LYS A 1023 25.80 -39.16 24.73
CA LYS A 1023 27.22 -39.42 24.45
C LYS A 1023 27.78 -38.68 23.24
N LEU A 1024 26.95 -37.94 22.50
CA LEU A 1024 27.42 -37.11 21.37
C LEU A 1024 28.27 -35.93 21.84
N ASP A 1025 27.93 -35.36 22.99
CA ASP A 1025 28.68 -34.32 23.69
C ASP A 1025 28.44 -34.53 25.20
N ILE A 1026 29.51 -34.51 25.99
CA ILE A 1026 29.43 -34.73 27.43
C ILE A 1026 28.48 -33.76 28.13
N LYS A 1027 28.26 -32.57 27.56
CA LYS A 1027 27.32 -31.55 28.06
C LYS A 1027 25.85 -31.97 27.97
N LEU A 1028 25.53 -32.95 27.12
CA LEU A 1028 24.16 -33.49 26.99
C LEU A 1028 23.77 -34.36 28.19
N ASP A 1029 24.75 -34.93 28.90
CA ASP A 1029 24.54 -35.55 30.20
C ASP A 1029 24.75 -34.51 31.30
N LEU A 1030 23.70 -33.70 31.55
CA LEU A 1030 23.76 -32.54 32.43
C LEU A 1030 24.34 -32.86 33.82
N LYS A 1031 24.00 -34.04 34.36
CA LYS A 1031 24.41 -34.48 35.69
C LYS A 1031 25.89 -34.86 35.72
N LEU A 1032 26.36 -35.59 34.70
CA LEU A 1032 27.78 -35.92 34.54
C LEU A 1032 28.62 -34.66 34.31
N TYR A 1033 28.17 -33.75 33.43
CA TYR A 1033 28.90 -32.52 33.11
C TYR A 1033 28.98 -31.55 34.31
N LYS A 1034 27.87 -31.38 35.05
CA LYS A 1034 27.87 -30.52 36.25
C LYS A 1034 28.79 -31.07 37.34
N SER A 1035 28.72 -32.37 37.61
CA SER A 1035 29.53 -33.01 38.67
C SER A 1035 31.02 -33.12 38.31
N CYS A 1036 31.36 -33.47 37.07
CA CYS A 1036 32.76 -33.63 36.63
C CYS A 1036 33.37 -32.38 35.98
N LYS A 1037 32.80 -31.19 36.22
CA LYS A 1037 33.19 -29.96 35.51
C LYS A 1037 34.68 -29.62 35.68
N GLN A 1038 35.23 -29.82 36.88
CA GLN A 1038 36.62 -29.49 37.17
C GLN A 1038 37.60 -30.38 36.41
N GLU A 1039 37.39 -31.70 36.45
CA GLU A 1039 38.21 -32.70 35.76
C GLU A 1039 38.14 -32.55 34.24
N LEU A 1040 36.95 -32.23 33.71
CA LEU A 1040 36.75 -31.98 32.28
C LEU A 1040 37.49 -30.73 31.78
N THR A 1041 37.64 -29.72 32.62
CA THR A 1041 38.29 -28.46 32.24
C THR A 1041 39.82 -28.57 32.36
N ASN A 1042 40.30 -29.30 33.38
CA ASN A 1042 41.72 -29.28 33.76
C ASN A 1042 42.51 -30.51 33.31
N GLU A 1043 41.90 -31.71 33.24
CA GLU A 1043 42.61 -32.96 32.91
C GLU A 1043 42.15 -33.60 31.59
N CYS A 1044 40.86 -33.48 31.24
CA CYS A 1044 40.27 -34.15 30.08
C CYS A 1044 39.94 -33.18 28.92
N THR A 1045 40.96 -32.57 28.31
CA THR A 1045 40.82 -31.58 27.22
C THR A 1045 40.78 -32.17 25.80
N GLY A 1046 40.87 -33.51 25.66
CA GLY A 1046 40.88 -34.23 24.38
C GLY A 1046 39.50 -34.58 23.81
N ILE A 1047 39.48 -35.24 22.63
CA ILE A 1047 38.26 -35.56 21.86
C ILE A 1047 37.36 -36.58 22.59
N ASP A 1048 37.93 -37.54 23.32
CA ASP A 1048 37.18 -38.57 24.04
C ASP A 1048 37.12 -38.31 25.56
N GLN A 1049 36.43 -37.22 25.93
CA GLN A 1049 36.30 -36.78 27.33
C GLN A 1049 35.67 -37.85 28.25
N GLU A 1050 34.70 -38.61 27.74
CA GLU A 1050 34.07 -39.73 28.49
C GLU A 1050 35.08 -40.82 28.84
N ASP A 1051 35.90 -41.26 27.88
CA ASP A 1051 36.90 -42.30 28.11
C ASP A 1051 38.06 -41.78 28.96
N CYS A 1052 38.40 -40.49 28.85
CA CYS A 1052 39.34 -39.86 29.78
C CYS A 1052 38.85 -39.93 31.24
N LEU A 1053 37.57 -39.61 31.51
CA LEU A 1053 37.00 -39.73 32.86
C LEU A 1053 37.02 -41.19 33.36
N LYS A 1054 36.71 -42.17 32.50
CA LYS A 1054 36.81 -43.60 32.84
C LYS A 1054 38.26 -44.00 33.21
N LEU A 1055 39.26 -43.46 32.52
CA LEU A 1055 40.68 -43.69 32.84
C LEU A 1055 41.09 -43.04 34.17
N LEU A 1056 40.59 -41.83 34.47
CA LEU A 1056 40.83 -41.17 35.76
C LEU A 1056 40.17 -41.94 36.92
N TYR A 1057 38.98 -42.49 36.69
CA TYR A 1057 38.31 -43.38 37.64
C TYR A 1057 39.17 -44.63 37.92
N GLN A 1058 39.65 -45.31 36.86
CA GLN A 1058 40.51 -46.49 36.99
C GLN A 1058 41.80 -46.19 37.78
N LYS A 1059 42.37 -45.00 37.61
CA LYS A 1059 43.57 -44.55 38.32
C LYS A 1059 43.30 -44.00 39.73
N GLY A 1060 42.04 -43.94 40.17
CA GLY A 1060 41.65 -43.38 41.47
C GLY A 1060 41.88 -41.87 41.60
N LYS A 1061 41.99 -41.13 40.49
CA LYS A 1061 42.35 -39.70 40.46
C LYS A 1061 41.16 -38.73 40.50
N LEU A 1062 39.93 -39.22 40.44
CA LEU A 1062 38.74 -38.37 40.57
C LEU A 1062 38.62 -37.86 42.01
N GLN A 1063 38.52 -36.54 42.18
CA GLN A 1063 38.47 -35.89 43.49
C GLN A 1063 37.03 -35.74 43.97
N ASP A 1064 36.11 -35.36 43.09
CA ASP A 1064 34.71 -35.15 43.43
C ASP A 1064 33.94 -36.48 43.55
N ASP A 1065 33.26 -36.68 44.67
CA ASP A 1065 32.51 -37.91 44.96
C ASP A 1065 31.23 -38.03 44.13
N GLU A 1066 30.60 -36.91 43.76
CA GLU A 1066 29.44 -36.91 42.89
C GLU A 1066 29.85 -37.25 41.45
N CYS A 1067 30.97 -36.71 40.96
CA CYS A 1067 31.58 -37.09 39.70
C CYS A 1067 31.95 -38.58 39.67
N ARG A 1068 32.56 -39.08 40.75
CA ARG A 1068 32.90 -40.51 40.89
C ARG A 1068 31.67 -41.41 40.75
N GLU A 1069 30.55 -41.04 41.34
CA GLU A 1069 29.29 -41.79 41.23
C GLU A 1069 28.66 -41.67 39.83
N GLN A 1070 28.72 -40.51 39.18
CA GLN A 1070 28.25 -40.38 37.79
C GLN A 1070 29.14 -41.17 36.80
N VAL A 1071 30.45 -41.23 37.03
CA VAL A 1071 31.37 -42.05 36.23
C VAL A 1071 31.12 -43.55 36.44
N LYS A 1072 30.82 -43.98 37.68
CA LYS A 1072 30.35 -45.35 37.94
C LYS A 1072 29.09 -45.68 37.15
N ARG A 1073 28.09 -44.78 37.14
CA ARG A 1073 26.83 -44.97 36.40
C ARG A 1073 27.12 -45.23 34.92
N ILE A 1074 27.90 -44.38 34.24
CA ILE A 1074 28.17 -44.57 32.79
C ILE A 1074 28.98 -45.84 32.48
N ILE A 1075 29.82 -46.31 33.42
CA ILE A 1075 30.53 -47.58 33.24
C ILE A 1075 29.55 -48.75 33.37
N ARG A 1076 28.61 -48.71 34.33
CA ARG A 1076 27.55 -49.72 34.48
C ARG A 1076 26.57 -49.72 33.31
N GLU A 1077 26.18 -48.55 32.80
CA GLU A 1077 25.38 -48.42 31.57
C GLU A 1077 26.08 -49.11 30.38
N GLY A 1078 27.41 -49.00 30.27
CA GLY A 1078 28.21 -49.70 29.24
C GLY A 1078 28.40 -51.20 29.49
N GLN A 1079 28.20 -51.69 30.71
CA GLN A 1079 28.14 -53.14 31.01
C GLN A 1079 26.79 -53.73 30.65
N ALA A 1080 25.72 -52.94 30.79
CA ALA A 1080 24.36 -53.35 30.45
C ALA A 1080 24.17 -53.56 28.94
N ASP A 1081 24.95 -52.89 28.10
CA ASP A 1081 24.94 -53.11 26.65
C ASP A 1081 26.20 -52.58 25.97
N ILE A 1082 26.76 -53.38 25.06
CA ILE A 1082 27.91 -52.99 24.26
C ILE A 1082 27.63 -51.75 23.42
N HIS A 1083 26.41 -51.58 22.90
CA HIS A 1083 26.05 -50.44 22.04
C HIS A 1083 26.03 -49.10 22.78
N VAL A 1084 26.08 -49.12 24.10
CA VAL A 1084 26.19 -47.92 24.93
C VAL A 1084 27.64 -47.45 25.03
N ASP A 1085 28.66 -48.32 25.02
CA ASP A 1085 30.07 -47.92 25.04
C ASP A 1085 30.60 -47.67 23.62
N ARG A 1086 30.71 -46.39 23.22
CA ARG A 1086 31.07 -45.99 21.85
C ARG A 1086 32.37 -46.64 21.34
N ALA A 1087 33.43 -46.62 22.14
CA ALA A 1087 34.73 -47.14 21.72
C ALA A 1087 34.75 -48.67 21.66
N LEU A 1088 34.05 -49.35 22.58
CA LEU A 1088 33.89 -50.80 22.54
C LEU A 1088 32.99 -51.24 21.38
N ALA A 1089 31.85 -50.58 21.18
CA ALA A 1089 30.93 -50.83 20.08
C ALA A 1089 31.62 -50.66 18.71
N PHE A 1090 32.41 -49.59 18.55
CA PHE A 1090 33.17 -49.35 17.32
C PHE A 1090 34.22 -50.43 17.07
N ALA A 1091 34.98 -50.83 18.10
CA ALA A 1091 36.01 -51.86 17.98
C ALA A 1091 35.44 -53.27 17.69
N CYS A 1092 34.21 -53.55 18.13
CA CYS A 1092 33.55 -54.85 18.03
C CYS A 1092 32.40 -54.90 17.03
N GLN A 1093 32.17 -53.85 16.23
CA GLN A 1093 30.97 -53.70 15.40
C GLN A 1093 30.75 -54.88 14.43
N THR A 1094 31.82 -55.33 13.76
CA THR A 1094 31.77 -56.45 12.81
C THR A 1094 31.63 -57.80 13.51
N ASP A 1095 32.18 -57.95 14.71
CA ASP A 1095 32.11 -59.17 15.50
C ASP A 1095 30.70 -59.39 16.09
N VAL A 1096 30.04 -58.33 16.56
CA VAL A 1096 28.64 -58.39 17.03
C VAL A 1096 27.72 -58.87 15.90
N LEU A 1097 27.82 -58.26 14.71
CA LEU A 1097 27.00 -58.65 13.56
C LEU A 1097 27.26 -60.07 13.08
N LYS A 1098 28.49 -60.58 13.25
CA LYS A 1098 28.88 -61.90 12.78
C LYS A 1098 28.53 -63.02 13.76
N TYR A 1099 28.65 -62.77 15.06
CA TYR A 1099 28.59 -63.83 16.08
C TYR A 1099 27.43 -63.67 17.08
N CYS A 1100 26.93 -62.46 17.31
CA CYS A 1100 25.97 -62.16 18.37
C CYS A 1100 24.71 -61.41 17.87
N ASN A 1101 24.43 -61.44 16.56
CA ASN A 1101 23.34 -60.68 15.93
C ASN A 1101 21.94 -61.09 16.41
N ASP A 1102 21.73 -62.37 16.71
CA ASP A 1102 20.42 -62.91 17.12
C ASP A 1102 20.15 -62.77 18.63
N ILE A 1103 21.11 -62.20 19.39
CA ILE A 1103 21.00 -62.04 20.83
C ILE A 1103 20.31 -60.70 21.14
N PRO A 1104 19.26 -60.70 21.99
CA PRO A 1104 18.55 -59.48 22.34
C PRO A 1104 19.47 -58.47 23.03
N ILE A 1105 19.29 -57.20 22.67
CA ILE A 1105 20.03 -56.05 23.16
C ILE A 1105 19.69 -55.81 24.65
N GLY A 1106 20.65 -55.34 25.44
CA GLY A 1106 20.48 -55.07 26.87
C GLY A 1106 20.87 -56.22 27.81
N SER A 1107 20.87 -55.92 29.12
CA SER A 1107 21.25 -56.82 30.22
C SER A 1107 22.61 -57.53 30.07
N GLY A 1108 23.53 -56.97 29.28
CA GLY A 1108 24.88 -57.48 29.06
C GLY A 1108 24.97 -58.74 28.19
N LYS A 1109 23.88 -59.16 27.54
CA LYS A 1109 23.82 -60.47 26.84
C LYS A 1109 24.75 -60.56 25.63
N GLN A 1110 24.76 -59.52 24.78
CA GLN A 1110 25.67 -59.46 23.64
C GLN A 1110 27.13 -59.31 24.08
N LEU A 1111 27.37 -58.58 25.17
CA LEU A 1111 28.68 -58.44 25.78
C LEU A 1111 29.19 -59.79 26.29
N GLN A 1112 28.33 -60.56 26.95
CA GLN A 1112 28.63 -61.92 27.41
C GLN A 1112 28.96 -62.85 26.22
N CYS A 1113 28.17 -62.80 25.15
CA CYS A 1113 28.45 -63.56 23.92
C CYS A 1113 29.84 -63.28 23.34
N LEU A 1114 30.25 -62.00 23.31
CA LEU A 1114 31.58 -61.63 22.84
C LEU A 1114 32.70 -62.06 23.80
N LEU A 1115 32.45 -62.05 25.11
CA LEU A 1115 33.41 -62.55 26.10
C LEU A 1115 33.61 -64.07 25.96
N ASP A 1116 32.53 -64.82 25.73
CA ASP A 1116 32.56 -66.26 25.48
C ASP A 1116 33.30 -66.59 24.18
N MET A 1117 33.23 -65.69 23.18
CA MET A 1117 33.91 -65.78 21.89
C MET A 1117 35.22 -64.97 21.81
N SER A 1118 35.79 -64.56 22.95
CA SER A 1118 36.93 -63.61 23.00
C SER A 1118 38.19 -64.05 22.23
N ASN A 1119 38.36 -65.35 21.97
CA ASN A 1119 39.47 -65.91 21.19
C ASN A 1119 39.23 -65.94 19.66
N THR A 1120 37.99 -65.78 19.20
CA THR A 1120 37.58 -65.85 17.79
C THR A 1120 37.25 -64.50 17.16
N VAL A 1121 36.93 -63.50 18.00
CA VAL A 1121 36.72 -62.09 17.58
C VAL A 1121 38.00 -61.41 17.08
N THR A 1122 37.84 -60.31 16.35
CA THR A 1122 38.96 -59.50 15.83
C THR A 1122 39.93 -59.04 16.92
N ILE A 1123 41.19 -58.80 16.54
CA ILE A 1123 42.24 -58.34 17.47
C ILE A 1123 41.86 -56.99 18.11
N GLN A 1124 41.24 -56.10 17.32
CA GLN A 1124 40.78 -54.79 17.80
C GLN A 1124 39.70 -54.95 18.88
N CYS A 1125 38.66 -55.75 18.61
CA CYS A 1125 37.61 -56.05 19.58
C CYS A 1125 38.16 -56.72 20.85
N ARG A 1126 39.04 -57.72 20.70
CA ARG A 1126 39.66 -58.43 21.83
C ARG A 1126 40.46 -57.51 22.75
N ASN A 1127 41.27 -56.62 22.18
CA ASN A 1127 42.08 -55.69 22.97
C ASN A 1127 41.18 -54.71 23.74
N MET A 1128 40.13 -54.19 23.10
CA MET A 1128 39.19 -53.28 23.73
C MET A 1128 38.35 -53.98 24.82
N LEU A 1129 37.89 -55.21 24.58
CA LEU A 1129 37.19 -56.03 25.59
C LEU A 1129 38.06 -56.25 26.83
N LYS A 1130 39.34 -56.59 26.67
CA LYS A 1130 40.28 -56.75 27.80
C LYS A 1130 40.46 -55.45 28.58
N GLN A 1131 40.57 -54.31 27.90
CA GLN A 1131 40.68 -53.00 28.54
C GLN A 1131 39.43 -52.68 29.37
N ARG A 1132 38.23 -52.95 28.84
CA ARG A 1132 36.96 -52.72 29.55
C ARG A 1132 36.76 -53.69 30.70
N GLN A 1133 37.17 -54.95 30.56
CA GLN A 1133 37.12 -55.95 31.63
C GLN A 1133 37.96 -55.54 32.86
N GLN A 1134 39.12 -54.91 32.63
CA GLN A 1134 39.93 -54.34 33.73
C GLN A 1134 39.24 -53.15 34.40
N LEU A 1135 38.59 -52.27 33.63
CA LEU A 1135 37.85 -51.13 34.15
C LEU A 1135 36.69 -51.58 35.06
N TRP A 1136 35.93 -52.60 34.63
CA TRP A 1136 34.82 -53.16 35.38
C TRP A 1136 35.23 -53.75 36.73
N GLY A 1137 36.41 -54.36 36.82
CA GLY A 1137 36.94 -54.91 38.07
C GLY A 1137 37.20 -53.88 39.18
N HIS A 1138 37.23 -52.57 38.85
CA HIS A 1138 37.38 -51.48 39.81
C HIS A 1138 36.02 -50.99 40.38
N ILE A 1139 34.91 -51.58 39.95
CA ILE A 1139 33.58 -51.29 40.50
C ILE A 1139 33.26 -52.37 41.55
N PRO A 1140 33.00 -52.00 42.81
CA PRO A 1140 32.64 -52.97 43.84
C PRO A 1140 31.30 -53.64 43.48
N ASN A 1141 31.29 -54.96 43.45
CA ASN A 1141 30.06 -55.76 43.36
C ASN A 1141 29.21 -55.53 44.62
N VAL A 1142 27.93 -55.27 44.42
CA VAL A 1142 26.99 -54.97 45.51
C VAL A 1142 26.40 -56.29 45.99
N ASP A 1143 27.14 -57.04 46.81
CA ASP A 1143 26.54 -58.10 47.62
C ASP A 1143 25.98 -57.46 48.91
N GLY A 1144 24.68 -57.71 49.17
CA GLY A 1144 23.76 -56.91 49.98
C GLY A 1144 24.04 -56.66 51.48
N VAL A 1145 25.25 -56.87 51.98
CA VAL A 1145 25.57 -56.74 53.42
C VAL A 1145 25.94 -55.29 53.80
N VAL A 1146 26.42 -54.49 52.85
CA VAL A 1146 26.91 -53.11 53.12
C VAL A 1146 25.79 -52.06 53.11
N SER A 1147 24.66 -52.30 52.41
CA SER A 1147 23.52 -51.34 52.39
C SER A 1147 22.87 -51.19 53.76
N LEU A 1148 22.77 -52.29 54.53
CA LEU A 1148 22.18 -52.25 55.87
C LEU A 1148 22.92 -51.28 56.80
N THR A 1149 24.24 -51.13 56.64
CA THR A 1149 25.05 -50.20 57.46
C THR A 1149 24.92 -48.74 57.04
N LYS A 1150 24.61 -48.46 55.77
CA LYS A 1150 24.49 -47.10 55.22
C LYS A 1150 23.06 -46.54 55.39
N GLU A 1151 22.04 -47.40 55.29
CA GLU A 1151 20.64 -47.05 55.62
C GLU A 1151 20.43 -46.82 57.13
N ILE A 1152 21.00 -47.66 58.01
CA ILE A 1152 20.84 -47.50 59.48
C ILE A 1152 21.42 -46.17 59.97
N ARG A 1153 22.51 -45.69 59.35
CA ARG A 1153 23.17 -44.42 59.69
C ARG A 1153 22.39 -43.18 59.28
N LYS A 1154 21.45 -43.31 58.33
CA LYS A 1154 20.64 -42.19 57.80
C LYS A 1154 19.27 -42.08 58.46
N SER A 1155 18.89 -43.06 59.30
CA SER A 1155 17.62 -43.05 60.04
C SER A 1155 17.69 -42.22 61.32
N ASN A 1156 16.64 -41.45 61.60
CA ASN A 1156 16.53 -40.57 62.77
C ASN A 1156 16.44 -41.33 64.11
N ASN A 1157 16.39 -42.67 64.07
CA ASN A 1157 16.35 -43.60 65.21
C ASN A 1157 17.56 -44.55 65.22
N SER A 1158 18.68 -44.19 64.58
CA SER A 1158 19.89 -45.02 64.47
C SER A 1158 20.37 -45.57 65.82
N ILE A 1159 20.20 -44.81 66.91
CA ILE A 1159 20.56 -45.20 68.28
C ILE A 1159 19.65 -46.34 68.80
N TYR A 1160 18.35 -46.34 68.46
CA TYR A 1160 17.40 -47.37 68.85
C TYR A 1160 17.62 -48.69 68.09
N LEU A 1161 17.88 -48.62 66.79
CA LEU A 1161 18.16 -49.82 65.99
C LEU A 1161 19.48 -50.47 66.38
N ILE A 1162 20.52 -49.68 66.66
CA ILE A 1162 21.80 -50.20 67.13
C ILE A 1162 21.67 -50.79 68.55
N SER A 1163 20.86 -50.19 69.43
CA SER A 1163 20.63 -50.73 70.78
C SER A 1163 19.85 -52.04 70.77
N VAL A 1164 18.86 -52.19 69.88
CA VAL A 1164 18.12 -53.45 69.68
C VAL A 1164 19.02 -54.55 69.14
N ILE A 1165 19.88 -54.25 68.16
CA ILE A 1165 20.84 -55.23 67.61
C ILE A 1165 21.86 -55.67 68.68
N LEU A 1166 22.36 -54.74 69.50
CA LEU A 1166 23.24 -55.04 70.63
C LEU A 1166 22.53 -55.86 71.73
N LEU A 1167 21.26 -55.60 71.99
CA LEU A 1167 20.46 -56.37 72.94
C LEU A 1167 20.23 -57.80 72.44
N ILE A 1168 19.95 -57.99 71.16
CA ILE A 1168 19.82 -59.31 70.52
C ILE A 1168 21.15 -60.07 70.58
N LEU A 1169 22.28 -59.42 70.29
CA LEU A 1169 23.60 -60.04 70.39
C LEU A 1169 23.98 -60.39 71.83
N CYS A 1170 23.61 -59.57 72.82
CA CYS A 1170 23.77 -59.88 74.24
C CYS A 1170 22.89 -61.06 74.68
N VAL A 1171 21.65 -61.15 74.20
CA VAL A 1171 20.75 -62.30 74.47
C VAL A 1171 21.30 -63.58 73.85
N MET A 1172 21.82 -63.52 72.61
CA MET A 1172 22.46 -64.65 71.94
C MET A 1172 23.75 -65.09 72.65
N PHE A 1173 24.54 -64.15 73.16
CA PHE A 1173 25.75 -64.45 73.93
C PHE A 1173 25.44 -65.04 75.31
N MET A 1174 24.39 -64.55 75.98
CA MET A 1174 23.90 -65.13 77.25
C MET A 1174 23.31 -66.54 77.04
N ALA A 1175 22.55 -66.77 75.97
CA ALA A 1175 22.06 -68.09 75.59
C ALA A 1175 23.20 -69.06 75.24
N GLY A 1176 24.24 -68.58 74.55
CA GLY A 1176 25.45 -69.36 74.25
C GLY A 1176 26.30 -69.71 75.48
N CYS A 1177 26.37 -68.82 76.48
CA CYS A 1177 27.05 -69.09 77.75
C CYS A 1177 26.26 -70.07 78.66
N ILE A 1178 24.93 -70.06 78.59
CA ILE A 1178 24.06 -70.98 79.36
C ILE A 1178 23.94 -72.37 78.69
N CYS A 1179 24.12 -72.48 77.38
CA CYS A 1179 24.11 -73.77 76.67
C CYS A 1179 25.46 -74.51 76.66
N ARG A 1180 26.54 -73.89 77.15
CA ARG A 1180 27.89 -74.49 77.17
C ARG A 1180 28.13 -75.59 78.22
N PRO A 1181 27.32 -75.77 79.28
CA PRO A 1181 27.38 -76.98 80.10
C PRO A 1181 26.51 -78.15 79.57
N TYR A 1182 25.60 -77.93 78.61
CA TYR A 1182 24.60 -78.95 78.24
C TYR A 1182 25.06 -79.90 77.11
N VAL A 1183 26.17 -79.60 76.43
CA VAL A 1183 26.69 -80.39 75.29
C VAL A 1183 27.84 -81.35 75.69
N GLN A 1184 28.31 -81.32 76.94
CA GLN A 1184 29.25 -82.33 77.47
C GLN A 1184 28.58 -83.55 78.13
N TYR A 1185 27.27 -83.54 78.38
CA TYR A 1185 26.57 -84.64 79.08
C TYR A 1185 25.95 -85.71 78.16
N ASN A 1186 25.80 -85.46 76.84
CA ASN A 1186 25.16 -86.40 75.89
C ASN A 1186 26.13 -87.10 74.91
N ARG A 1187 27.44 -87.10 75.19
CA ARG A 1187 28.44 -87.88 74.42
C ARG A 1187 28.93 -89.17 75.09
N VAL A 1188 28.36 -89.59 76.23
CA VAL A 1188 28.80 -90.79 76.99
C VAL A 1188 27.80 -91.98 76.95
N ARG A 1189 26.60 -91.86 76.35
CA ARG A 1189 25.64 -92.99 76.26
C ARG A 1189 25.63 -93.76 74.92
N LYS A 1190 26.80 -93.80 74.27
CA LYS A 1190 27.17 -94.81 73.27
C LYS A 1190 28.44 -95.56 73.74
N TYR A 1191 28.44 -95.94 75.02
CA TYR A 1191 29.00 -97.18 75.60
C TYR A 1191 28.58 -97.20 77.08
N LYS A 1192 27.59 -98.06 77.39
CA LYS A 1192 26.83 -98.25 78.65
C LYS A 1192 25.70 -97.27 78.96
#